data_AF-A0A5C7X4D9-F1
#
_entry.id   AF-A0A5C7X4D9-F1
#
_cell.length_a   1.000
_cell.length_b   1.000
_cell.length_c   1.000
_cell.angle_alpha   90.00
_cell.angle_beta   90.00
_cell.angle_gamma   90.00
#
_symmetry.space_group_name_H-M   'P 1'
#
loop_
_entity.id
_entity.type
_entity.pdbx_description
1 polymer ?
#
loop_
_entity_poly.entity_id
_entity_poly.type
_entity_poly.pdbx_seq_one_letter_code
_entity_poly.pdbx_strand_id
1 'polypeptide(L)'
;MPLRRLSLAASRFARRGRIAFAALCVLALLTAAGSAAAKDYRRYLVGDRALPTPGQVAPGLLLAGGGDRNLDAVRWFLGKAGNGHIVVLSASYTTELADEFYKDAGGAASVETFVFKNGKPATDAKILDALARADGIFIAGGDQARYVRYWKGTPIAAALDAHVRAGKPLGGTSAGLAILGEYLYGAMDGGSVRSPEALADPLGPAVTIEQDFLHLPMLKGVVTDTHFKERDRLGRLFAFVTKAQTLTGTPQRALIGLGVDESAALAVDGEGRGRIFATDPAGMGWVVRTGAIDTPKPGQPLTLRRGEAVGIGPGSVVRLPEGRVEAPAFHRYYRIADGRVAETPPFRLAIHGGAGVERRDMTPEDERDAKAALQLALRQGYEQLQAGKPALDAVTAAIAVLEDDPHFNAGRGAVFTHDGRNELDASIMDGATRKAGAVAGVHRVKNPIRLARAVLERSAHVMMIGDGAEVFAQEQGVELVDPAWFRTEKRWQQLQRRLRENASGAALDPTERPGRRYTGTVGAVALDASGALAAGTSTGGMTDKRYGRVGDAPIIGAGTYANDLCAVSGTGWGEYYIRTAAAHEICARMRYLKEGPEAAGQAVINVEIPALGGDGGAIVMAADGRIGLPFNTEGMFRGWIGEDGVPHVAIYAGDALALPTSSAP
;
A
#
# COMPACT_ATOMS: atom_id res chain seq x y z
N MET A 1 -32.69 -70.80 29.02
CA MET A 1 -33.06 -69.83 27.96
C MET A 1 -33.93 -68.73 28.59
N PRO A 2 -33.99 -67.52 28.03
CA PRO A 2 -33.36 -66.33 28.60
C PRO A 2 -34.35 -65.23 29.11
N LEU A 3 -33.79 -64.05 29.41
CA LEU A 3 -34.39 -62.70 29.43
C LEU A 3 -34.97 -62.13 30.75
N ARG A 4 -34.24 -61.10 31.22
CA ARG A 4 -34.65 -59.79 31.79
C ARG A 4 -35.84 -59.74 32.75
N ARG A 5 -35.59 -59.22 33.97
CA ARG A 5 -36.44 -58.17 34.58
C ARG A 5 -35.63 -57.20 35.44
N LEU A 6 -35.80 -55.91 35.14
CA LEU A 6 -35.61 -54.78 36.05
C LEU A 6 -36.81 -54.72 37.01
N SER A 7 -36.56 -54.38 38.27
CA SER A 7 -37.50 -53.60 39.11
C SER A 7 -36.74 -53.03 40.30
N LEU A 8 -36.75 -51.69 40.43
CA LEU A 8 -36.33 -50.96 41.62
C LEU A 8 -37.34 -51.19 42.76
N ALA A 9 -36.85 -51.18 44.01
CA ALA A 9 -37.61 -50.78 45.18
C ALA A 9 -36.65 -50.18 46.22
N ALA A 10 -37.14 -49.15 46.90
CA ALA A 10 -36.38 -48.14 47.62
C ALA A 10 -36.18 -48.41 49.13
N SER A 11 -35.21 -47.66 49.67
CA SER A 11 -35.15 -47.01 50.99
C SER A 11 -34.87 -47.82 52.29
N ARG A 12 -33.66 -47.54 52.80
CA ARG A 12 -33.27 -46.98 54.12
C ARG A 12 -33.65 -47.73 55.41
N PHE A 13 -32.59 -48.09 56.16
CA PHE A 13 -32.27 -47.89 57.60
C PHE A 13 -31.13 -48.91 57.91
N ALA A 14 -30.14 -48.79 58.80
CA ALA A 14 -29.46 -47.74 59.55
C ALA A 14 -28.31 -48.45 60.33
N ARG A 15 -27.11 -47.84 60.36
CA ARG A 15 -26.01 -47.96 61.37
C ARG A 15 -25.42 -49.34 61.76
N ARG A 16 -24.21 -49.61 61.24
CA ARG A 16 -23.11 -50.43 61.85
C ARG A 16 -22.35 -49.54 62.87
N GLY A 17 -21.82 -49.96 64.02
CA GLY A 17 -20.90 -51.07 64.35
C GLY A 17 -19.54 -50.45 64.76
N ARG A 18 -19.25 -50.28 66.07
CA ARG A 18 -18.44 -51.14 66.98
C ARG A 18 -16.92 -50.85 67.00
N ILE A 19 -16.40 -50.57 68.22
CA ILE A 19 -15.05 -50.86 68.78
C ILE A 19 -13.93 -49.88 68.36
N ALA A 20 -13.29 -49.01 69.17
CA ALA A 20 -12.81 -48.98 70.57
C ALA A 20 -11.61 -49.90 70.89
N PHE A 21 -10.37 -49.40 70.77
CA PHE A 21 -9.37 -49.39 71.86
C PHE A 21 -8.03 -48.73 71.42
N ALA A 22 -7.32 -48.19 72.42
CA ALA A 22 -5.92 -47.72 72.38
C ALA A 22 -5.66 -46.27 71.89
N ALA A 23 -6.27 -45.32 72.60
CA ALA A 23 -5.69 -44.00 72.82
C ALA A 23 -4.85 -44.04 74.10
N LEU A 24 -3.52 -43.96 73.97
CA LEU A 24 -2.59 -43.15 74.79
C LEU A 24 -1.14 -43.54 74.43
N CYS A 25 -0.27 -42.53 74.32
CA CYS A 25 1.20 -42.60 74.27
C CYS A 25 1.96 -42.44 72.93
N VAL A 26 1.36 -41.84 71.89
CA VAL A 26 2.17 -41.17 70.83
C VAL A 26 1.55 -39.81 70.48
N LEU A 27 1.54 -38.90 71.45
CA LEU A 27 1.22 -37.49 71.25
C LEU A 27 2.45 -36.63 71.57
N ALA A 28 3.58 -36.94 70.94
CA ALA A 28 4.79 -36.11 70.90
C ALA A 28 5.76 -36.71 69.89
N LEU A 29 5.57 -36.44 68.58
CA LEU A 29 6.56 -36.52 67.48
C LEU A 29 5.87 -36.56 66.09
N LEU A 30 4.88 -35.72 65.83
CA LEU A 30 4.36 -35.49 64.46
C LEU A 30 3.94 -34.02 64.28
N THR A 31 4.85 -33.09 64.54
CA THR A 31 4.72 -31.67 64.14
C THR A 31 6.00 -31.21 63.46
N ALA A 32 6.34 -31.80 62.31
CA ALA A 32 7.32 -31.28 61.35
C ALA A 32 7.28 -32.08 60.04
N ALA A 33 6.11 -32.13 59.40
CA ALA A 33 6.02 -32.47 57.99
C ALA A 33 5.07 -31.46 57.35
N GLY A 34 5.52 -30.21 57.28
CA GLY A 34 4.93 -29.24 56.37
C GLY A 34 5.03 -29.83 54.97
N SER A 35 3.87 -30.14 54.39
CA SER A 35 3.72 -30.46 52.97
C SER A 35 4.41 -29.37 52.16
N ALA A 36 5.59 -29.66 51.64
CA ALA A 36 6.22 -28.83 50.62
C ALA A 36 5.44 -29.05 49.32
N ALA A 37 4.36 -28.27 49.15
CA ALA A 37 3.66 -28.20 47.88
C ALA A 37 4.67 -27.88 46.77
N ALA A 38 4.76 -28.74 45.76
CA ALA A 38 5.63 -28.52 44.62
C ALA A 38 5.24 -27.19 43.96
N LYS A 39 6.15 -26.22 43.92
CA LYS A 39 5.85 -24.89 43.36
C LYS A 39 5.34 -25.00 41.91
N ASP A 40 4.29 -24.23 41.62
CA ASP A 40 3.62 -24.11 40.32
C ASP A 40 4.50 -23.38 39.25
N TYR A 41 5.74 -23.02 39.61
CA TYR A 41 6.77 -22.50 38.72
C TYR A 41 8.17 -23.03 39.12
N ARG A 42 9.13 -22.97 38.18
CA ARG A 42 10.56 -23.12 38.47
C ARG A 42 11.24 -21.75 38.41
N ARG A 43 12.27 -21.57 39.23
CA ARG A 43 13.06 -20.35 39.34
C ARG A 43 14.52 -20.68 39.17
N TYR A 44 15.20 -19.94 38.31
CA TYR A 44 16.64 -20.03 38.09
C TYR A 44 17.22 -18.64 38.31
N LEU A 45 18.37 -18.56 38.98
CA LEU A 45 19.07 -17.31 39.22
C LEU A 45 20.53 -17.52 38.88
N VAL A 46 21.07 -16.60 38.07
CA VAL A 46 22.49 -16.52 37.74
C VAL A 46 22.95 -15.09 38.02
N GLY A 47 24.15 -14.92 38.59
CA GLY A 47 24.68 -13.63 39.04
C GLY A 47 24.26 -13.23 40.45
N ASP A 48 24.46 -11.95 40.80
CA ASP A 48 24.22 -11.43 42.14
C ASP A 48 23.22 -10.26 42.12
N ARG A 49 22.11 -10.46 42.83
CA ARG A 49 21.01 -9.48 42.95
C ARG A 49 21.29 -8.35 43.93
N ALA A 50 22.34 -8.48 44.74
CA ALA A 50 22.74 -7.45 45.69
C ALA A 50 23.64 -6.38 45.04
N LEU A 51 24.16 -6.65 43.85
CA LEU A 51 24.96 -5.66 43.10
C LEU A 51 24.08 -4.48 42.67
N PRO A 52 24.63 -3.25 42.63
CA PRO A 52 23.92 -2.12 42.05
C PRO A 52 23.83 -2.25 40.51
N THR A 53 22.80 -1.65 39.92
CA THR A 53 22.69 -1.46 38.47
C THR A 53 23.88 -0.62 37.97
N PRO A 54 24.76 -1.16 37.11
CA PRO A 54 26.01 -0.47 36.73
C PRO A 54 25.82 0.81 35.92
N GLY A 55 24.81 0.86 35.06
CA GLY A 55 24.57 1.94 34.12
C GLY A 55 23.19 2.58 34.26
N GLN A 56 22.88 3.49 33.35
CA GLN A 56 21.57 4.15 33.31
C GLN A 56 20.54 3.27 32.60
N VAL A 57 19.42 3.02 33.26
CA VAL A 57 18.26 2.35 32.65
C VAL A 57 17.53 3.34 31.73
N ALA A 58 17.18 2.89 30.54
CA ALA A 58 16.52 3.69 29.52
C ALA A 58 15.43 2.89 28.79
N PRO A 59 14.37 3.55 28.30
CA PRO A 59 13.28 2.88 27.60
C PRO A 59 13.78 2.23 26.30
N GLY A 60 13.20 1.06 26.01
CA GLY A 60 13.44 0.33 24.78
C GLY A 60 12.52 -0.88 24.64
N LEU A 61 12.31 -1.31 23.40
CA LEU A 61 11.55 -2.50 23.06
C LEU A 61 12.39 -3.38 22.14
N LEU A 62 12.58 -4.64 22.51
CA LEU A 62 13.29 -5.62 21.68
C LEU A 62 12.32 -6.69 21.18
N LEU A 63 12.09 -6.73 19.87
CA LEU A 63 11.17 -7.64 19.20
C LEU A 63 11.97 -8.63 18.35
N ALA A 64 12.27 -9.82 18.86
CA ALA A 64 13.00 -10.87 18.14
C ALA A 64 12.06 -11.89 17.46
N GLY A 65 12.26 -12.13 16.16
CA GLY A 65 11.34 -12.96 15.36
C GLY A 65 11.39 -14.45 15.65
N GLY A 66 12.44 -14.96 16.33
CA GLY A 66 12.45 -16.28 16.96
C GLY A 66 13.47 -17.31 16.48
N GLY A 67 14.47 -16.90 15.69
CA GLY A 67 15.60 -17.73 15.25
C GLY A 67 16.86 -17.54 16.11
N ASP A 68 18.05 -17.69 15.49
CA ASP A 68 19.36 -17.76 16.16
C ASP A 68 19.68 -16.57 17.09
N ARG A 69 20.61 -16.81 18.03
CA ARG A 69 21.07 -15.86 19.06
C ARG A 69 21.62 -14.57 18.44
N ASN A 70 20.81 -13.52 18.41
CA ASN A 70 21.24 -12.19 17.97
C ASN A 70 21.93 -11.45 19.12
N LEU A 71 23.19 -11.80 19.38
CA LEU A 71 23.94 -11.26 20.53
C LEU A 71 24.06 -9.74 20.50
N ASP A 72 24.08 -9.10 19.33
CA ASP A 72 24.15 -7.65 19.23
C ASP A 72 22.84 -6.98 19.65
N ALA A 73 21.70 -7.56 19.28
CA ALA A 73 20.40 -7.12 19.76
C ALA A 73 20.25 -7.34 21.29
N VAL A 74 20.76 -8.47 21.79
CA VAL A 74 20.80 -8.76 23.23
C VAL A 74 21.67 -7.76 23.99
N ARG A 75 22.87 -7.45 23.49
CA ARG A 75 23.76 -6.42 24.06
C ARG A 75 23.12 -5.04 24.04
N TRP A 76 22.41 -4.70 22.96
CA TRP A 76 21.64 -3.45 22.89
C TRP A 76 20.58 -3.39 23.99
N PHE A 77 19.83 -4.47 24.21
CA PHE A 77 18.83 -4.55 25.27
C PHE A 77 19.45 -4.48 26.67
N LEU A 78 20.57 -5.18 26.91
CA LEU A 78 21.31 -5.10 28.16
C LEU A 78 21.81 -3.68 28.44
N GLY A 79 22.31 -2.99 27.41
CA GLY A 79 22.69 -1.58 27.51
C GLY A 79 21.51 -0.67 27.91
N LYS A 80 20.31 -0.91 27.36
CA LYS A 80 19.08 -0.22 27.79
C LYS A 80 18.69 -0.54 29.24
N ALA A 81 18.98 -1.76 29.70
CA ALA A 81 18.76 -2.17 31.08
C ALA A 81 19.90 -1.71 32.02
N GLY A 82 20.78 -0.82 31.58
CA GLY A 82 21.92 -0.35 32.37
C GLY A 82 22.88 -1.48 32.77
N ASN A 83 22.92 -2.59 32.01
CA ASN A 83 23.69 -3.79 32.35
C ASN A 83 23.33 -4.37 33.75
N GLY A 84 22.08 -4.13 34.18
CA GLY A 84 21.59 -4.45 35.51
C GLY A 84 20.92 -5.82 35.63
N HIS A 85 19.80 -5.85 36.34
CA HIS A 85 19.07 -7.09 36.67
C HIS A 85 17.99 -7.40 35.64
N ILE A 86 18.11 -8.55 34.98
CA ILE A 86 17.16 -9.01 33.97
C ILE A 86 16.23 -10.06 34.56
N VAL A 87 14.93 -9.92 34.32
CA VAL A 87 13.95 -10.97 34.61
C VAL A 87 13.49 -11.60 33.29
N VAL A 88 13.62 -12.93 33.20
CA VAL A 88 13.12 -13.70 32.05
C VAL A 88 11.86 -14.44 32.45
N LEU A 89 10.76 -14.19 31.74
CA LEU A 89 9.50 -14.90 31.95
C LEU A 89 9.29 -15.93 30.84
N SER A 90 8.99 -17.17 31.21
CA SER A 90 8.75 -18.24 30.26
C SER A 90 7.54 -19.10 30.63
N ALA A 91 6.67 -19.39 29.67
CA ALA A 91 5.58 -20.38 29.81
C ALA A 91 5.96 -21.76 29.22
N SER A 92 7.22 -21.91 28.77
CA SER A 92 7.79 -23.10 28.14
C SER A 92 9.16 -23.47 28.73
N TYR A 93 9.57 -24.73 28.56
CA TYR A 93 10.75 -25.28 29.24
C TYR A 93 12.09 -24.93 28.56
N THR A 94 12.65 -23.74 28.78
CA THR A 94 14.06 -23.46 28.42
C THR A 94 14.74 -22.51 29.41
N THR A 95 16.00 -22.78 29.74
CA THR A 95 16.91 -21.88 30.50
C THR A 95 17.94 -21.21 29.58
N GLU A 96 17.93 -21.52 28.28
CA GLU A 96 18.94 -21.11 27.29
C GLU A 96 19.10 -19.59 27.21
N LEU A 97 18.02 -18.83 27.34
CA LEU A 97 18.07 -17.36 27.35
C LEU A 97 18.85 -16.80 28.56
N ALA A 98 18.79 -17.46 29.72
CA ALA A 98 19.52 -16.97 30.90
C ALA A 98 21.04 -17.07 30.71
N ASP A 99 21.47 -18.15 30.05
CA ASP A 99 22.87 -18.33 29.66
C ASP A 99 23.27 -17.33 28.57
N GLU A 100 22.37 -17.01 27.63
CA GLU A 100 22.64 -15.99 26.61
C GLU A 100 22.86 -14.59 27.21
N PHE A 101 21.96 -14.12 28.09
CA PHE A 101 22.08 -12.80 28.72
C PHE A 101 23.28 -12.69 29.67
N TYR A 102 23.60 -13.75 30.41
CA TYR A 102 24.64 -13.71 31.45
C TYR A 102 26.02 -14.17 30.96
N LYS A 103 26.09 -15.27 30.20
CA LYS A 103 27.35 -15.92 29.79
C LYS A 103 27.79 -15.49 28.40
N ASP A 104 26.90 -15.49 27.41
CA ASP A 104 27.29 -15.34 26.00
C ASP A 104 27.40 -13.86 25.58
N ALA A 105 26.35 -13.07 25.83
CA ALA A 105 26.36 -11.63 25.55
C ALA A 105 27.31 -10.90 26.51
N GLY A 106 27.30 -11.33 27.79
CA GLY A 106 28.06 -10.76 28.89
C GLY A 106 27.63 -9.32 29.20
N GLY A 107 26.98 -9.10 30.35
CA GLY A 107 26.61 -7.73 30.72
C GLY A 107 25.51 -7.58 31.76
N ALA A 108 24.74 -8.62 32.09
CA ALA A 108 23.77 -8.52 33.19
C ALA A 108 24.42 -8.70 34.56
N ALA A 109 24.08 -7.85 35.54
CA ALA A 109 24.45 -8.05 36.95
C ALA A 109 23.83 -9.34 37.53
N SER A 110 22.59 -9.63 37.14
CA SER A 110 21.94 -10.91 37.40
C SER A 110 20.84 -11.20 36.39
N VAL A 111 20.58 -12.49 36.13
CA VAL A 111 19.44 -12.94 35.35
C VAL A 111 18.59 -13.90 36.19
N GLU A 112 17.31 -13.55 36.36
CA GLU A 112 16.35 -14.35 37.12
C GLU A 112 15.24 -14.86 36.19
N THR A 113 15.18 -16.17 36.00
CA THR A 113 14.22 -16.81 35.08
C THR A 113 13.10 -17.50 35.84
N PHE A 114 11.86 -17.17 35.51
CA PHE A 114 10.66 -17.83 36.01
C PHE A 114 10.00 -18.66 34.90
N VAL A 115 9.88 -19.97 35.11
CA VAL A 115 9.22 -20.90 34.20
C VAL A 115 7.88 -21.32 34.79
N PHE A 116 6.79 -20.82 34.22
CA PHE A 116 5.41 -21.03 34.68
C PHE A 116 4.87 -22.36 34.18
N LYS A 117 4.25 -23.15 35.07
CA LYS A 117 3.53 -24.38 34.67
C LYS A 117 2.03 -24.14 34.48
N ASN A 118 1.49 -23.12 35.14
CA ASN A 118 0.09 -22.69 35.08
C ASN A 118 -0.02 -21.21 35.51
N GLY A 119 -1.24 -20.65 35.54
CA GLY A 119 -1.50 -19.25 35.89
C GLY A 119 -1.56 -18.94 37.39
N LYS A 120 -1.55 -19.93 38.29
CA LYS A 120 -1.65 -19.68 39.75
C LYS A 120 -0.54 -18.78 40.31
N PRO A 121 0.73 -18.88 39.85
CA PRO A 121 1.79 -18.01 40.32
C PRO A 121 1.67 -16.54 39.90
N ALA A 122 0.66 -16.16 39.11
CA ALA A 122 0.52 -14.78 38.64
C ALA A 122 0.26 -13.75 39.75
N THR A 123 -0.01 -14.21 40.97
CA THR A 123 -0.15 -13.41 42.19
C THR A 123 0.98 -13.68 43.21
N ASP A 124 1.98 -14.51 42.88
CA ASP A 124 3.08 -14.85 43.80
C ASP A 124 3.96 -13.63 44.09
N ALA A 125 4.05 -13.27 45.37
CA ALA A 125 4.76 -12.07 45.81
C ALA A 125 6.24 -12.06 45.39
N LYS A 126 6.91 -13.21 45.29
CA LYS A 126 8.34 -13.26 44.91
C LYS A 126 8.53 -12.95 43.43
N ILE A 127 7.57 -13.31 42.59
CA ILE A 127 7.59 -12.98 41.16
C ILE A 127 7.35 -11.49 40.98
N LEU A 128 6.32 -10.94 41.63
CA LEU A 128 5.99 -9.52 41.54
C LEU A 128 7.12 -8.62 42.06
N ASP A 129 7.76 -9.04 43.16
CA ASP A 129 8.93 -8.39 43.74
C ASP A 129 10.17 -8.45 42.83
N ALA A 130 10.37 -9.56 42.11
CA ALA A 130 11.40 -9.65 41.08
C ALA A 130 11.12 -8.72 39.90
N LEU A 131 9.87 -8.68 39.41
CA LEU A 131 9.46 -7.81 38.30
C LEU A 131 9.59 -6.32 38.66
N ALA A 132 9.20 -5.93 39.87
CA ALA A 132 9.32 -4.55 40.33
C ALA A 132 10.78 -4.06 40.41
N ARG A 133 11.72 -4.95 40.75
CA ARG A 133 13.16 -4.65 40.84
C ARG A 133 13.92 -4.85 39.53
N ALA A 134 13.30 -5.41 38.50
CA ALA A 134 13.96 -5.66 37.23
C ALA A 134 14.39 -4.33 36.57
N ASP A 135 15.60 -4.29 36.03
CA ASP A 135 16.05 -3.21 35.16
C ASP A 135 15.63 -3.48 33.72
N GLY A 136 15.52 -4.75 33.32
CA GLY A 136 14.94 -5.17 32.05
C GLY A 136 14.11 -6.45 32.21
N ILE A 137 13.04 -6.57 31.44
CA ILE A 137 12.22 -7.79 31.41
C ILE A 137 12.21 -8.37 30.01
N PHE A 138 12.37 -9.69 29.90
CA PHE A 138 12.36 -10.40 28.63
C PHE A 138 11.39 -11.58 28.65
N ILE A 139 10.54 -11.69 27.64
CA ILE A 139 9.56 -12.77 27.50
C ILE A 139 10.08 -13.80 26.50
N ALA A 140 10.26 -15.03 26.98
CA ALA A 140 10.81 -16.12 26.18
C ALA A 140 9.84 -16.61 25.09
N GLY A 141 10.37 -17.38 24.13
CA GLY A 141 9.56 -18.14 23.19
C GLY A 141 8.74 -19.24 23.87
N GLY A 142 7.92 -19.96 23.10
CA GLY A 142 7.08 -21.03 23.63
C GLY A 142 5.67 -21.01 23.08
N ASP A 143 4.71 -21.28 23.95
CA ASP A 143 3.28 -21.31 23.63
C ASP A 143 2.64 -19.96 24.01
N GLN A 144 2.32 -19.16 23.00
CA GLN A 144 1.75 -17.82 23.18
C GLN A 144 0.39 -17.83 23.89
N ALA A 145 -0.43 -18.88 23.70
CA ALA A 145 -1.74 -18.99 24.35
C ALA A 145 -1.61 -19.14 25.86
N ARG A 146 -0.52 -19.77 26.35
CA ARG A 146 -0.26 -19.86 27.78
C ARG A 146 0.02 -18.51 28.39
N TYR A 147 0.79 -17.64 27.75
CA TYR A 147 1.06 -16.30 28.27
C TYR A 147 -0.23 -15.52 28.46
N VAL A 148 -1.11 -15.52 27.45
CA VAL A 148 -2.41 -14.85 27.53
C VAL A 148 -3.25 -15.46 28.65
N ARG A 149 -3.41 -16.79 28.70
CA ARG A 149 -4.20 -17.49 29.73
C ARG A 149 -3.67 -17.31 31.15
N TYR A 150 -2.35 -17.21 31.31
CA TYR A 150 -1.72 -17.16 32.63
C TYR A 150 -1.66 -15.74 33.18
N TRP A 151 -1.55 -14.72 32.33
CA TRP A 151 -1.20 -13.37 32.78
C TRP A 151 -2.27 -12.31 32.48
N LYS A 152 -3.16 -12.50 31.50
CA LYS A 152 -4.19 -11.50 31.17
C LYS A 152 -5.09 -11.25 32.37
N GLY A 153 -5.26 -9.97 32.75
CA GLY A 153 -6.05 -9.59 33.91
C GLY A 153 -5.43 -9.95 35.28
N THR A 154 -4.14 -10.29 35.32
CA THR A 154 -3.44 -10.64 36.58
C THR A 154 -2.41 -9.57 36.99
N PRO A 155 -1.91 -9.59 38.24
CA PRO A 155 -0.85 -8.69 38.68
C PRO A 155 0.45 -8.75 37.88
N ILE A 156 0.76 -9.87 37.19
CA ILE A 156 1.92 -9.92 36.29
C ILE A 156 1.76 -8.96 35.12
N ALA A 157 0.61 -8.95 34.42
CA ALA A 157 0.39 -8.03 33.31
C ALA A 157 0.45 -6.57 33.78
N ALA A 158 -0.13 -6.27 34.95
CA ALA A 158 -0.05 -4.95 35.56
C ALA A 158 1.41 -4.54 35.92
N ALA A 159 2.23 -5.50 36.36
CA ALA A 159 3.65 -5.27 36.65
C ALA A 159 4.46 -5.02 35.38
N LEU A 160 4.16 -5.71 34.27
CA LEU A 160 4.77 -5.45 32.96
C LEU A 160 4.43 -4.05 32.45
N ASP A 161 3.17 -3.64 32.53
CA ASP A 161 2.74 -2.27 32.19
C ASP A 161 3.43 -1.22 33.08
N ALA A 162 3.54 -1.49 34.39
CA ALA A 162 4.23 -0.61 35.32
C ALA A 162 5.73 -0.50 35.01
N HIS A 163 6.38 -1.59 34.63
CA HIS A 163 7.80 -1.61 34.23
C HIS A 163 8.05 -0.72 33.02
N VAL A 164 7.23 -0.83 31.98
CA VAL A 164 7.35 0.00 30.78
C VAL A 164 7.02 1.47 31.08
N ARG A 165 5.98 1.75 31.87
CA ARG A 165 5.67 3.12 32.32
C ARG A 165 6.78 3.75 33.16
N ALA A 166 7.58 2.95 33.85
CA ALA A 166 8.77 3.43 34.58
C ALA A 166 9.97 3.74 33.66
N GLY A 167 9.79 3.67 32.34
CA GLY A 167 10.85 3.96 31.37
C GLY A 167 11.89 2.85 31.25
N LYS A 168 11.54 1.61 31.59
CA LYS A 168 12.44 0.46 31.56
C LYS A 168 12.21 -0.41 30.32
N PRO A 169 13.25 -1.08 29.80
CA PRO A 169 13.13 -1.87 28.58
C PRO A 169 12.37 -3.19 28.78
N LEU A 170 11.57 -3.53 27.78
CA LEU A 170 10.85 -4.80 27.66
C LEU A 170 11.22 -5.48 26.35
N GLY A 171 11.39 -6.80 26.35
CA GLY A 171 11.70 -7.54 25.14
C GLY A 171 10.95 -8.86 25.05
N GLY A 172 10.91 -9.44 23.85
CA GLY A 172 10.33 -10.75 23.64
C GLY A 172 10.87 -11.42 22.38
N THR A 173 10.94 -12.74 22.40
CA THR A 173 11.31 -13.56 21.23
C THR A 173 10.19 -14.54 20.86
N SER A 174 9.95 -14.77 19.57
CA SER A 174 8.96 -15.75 19.10
C SER A 174 7.59 -15.48 19.73
N ALA A 175 7.01 -16.43 20.49
CA ALA A 175 5.78 -16.23 21.25
C ALA A 175 5.81 -15.00 22.18
N GLY A 176 6.96 -14.67 22.76
CA GLY A 176 7.15 -13.49 23.59
C GLY A 176 7.03 -12.19 22.81
N LEU A 177 7.44 -12.14 21.53
CA LEU A 177 7.18 -11.01 20.64
C LEU A 177 5.70 -10.98 20.25
N ALA A 178 5.15 -12.13 19.85
CA ALA A 178 3.80 -12.24 19.29
C ALA A 178 2.70 -11.65 20.19
N ILE A 179 2.90 -11.69 21.51
CA ILE A 179 1.95 -11.19 22.52
C ILE A 179 2.12 -9.70 22.88
N LEU A 180 3.07 -8.96 22.28
CA LEU A 180 3.36 -7.57 22.67
C LEU A 180 2.52 -6.53 21.92
N GLY A 181 1.99 -6.86 20.74
CA GLY A 181 1.09 -5.96 20.00
C GLY A 181 -0.16 -5.57 20.82
N GLU A 182 -0.70 -4.36 20.60
CA GLU A 182 -2.00 -3.96 21.17
C GLU A 182 -3.11 -4.93 20.74
N TYR A 183 -3.00 -5.44 19.51
CA TYR A 183 -3.84 -6.48 18.94
C TYR A 183 -3.00 -7.72 18.70
N LEU A 184 -2.92 -8.60 19.70
CA LEU A 184 -2.03 -9.74 19.64
C LEU A 184 -2.73 -10.97 19.06
N TYR A 185 -2.00 -11.74 18.25
CA TYR A 185 -2.44 -13.08 17.90
C TYR A 185 -2.12 -14.03 19.06
N GLY A 186 -3.14 -14.59 19.70
CA GLY A 186 -2.99 -15.39 20.92
C GLY A 186 -2.86 -16.90 20.69
N ALA A 187 -3.09 -17.39 19.48
CA ALA A 187 -3.15 -18.83 19.17
C ALA A 187 -4.08 -19.61 20.13
N MET A 188 -5.21 -19.01 20.50
CA MET A 188 -6.06 -19.48 21.61
C MET A 188 -6.75 -20.82 21.33
N ASP A 189 -6.73 -21.29 20.08
CA ASP A 189 -7.16 -22.61 19.64
C ASP A 189 -6.11 -23.71 19.88
N GLY A 190 -4.91 -23.33 20.34
CA GLY A 190 -3.78 -24.24 20.56
C GLY A 190 -2.98 -24.55 19.29
N GLY A 191 -3.28 -23.89 18.17
CA GLY A 191 -2.61 -24.06 16.89
C GLY A 191 -1.73 -22.86 16.51
N SER A 192 -1.39 -22.77 15.22
CA SER A 192 -0.84 -21.55 14.62
C SER A 192 -1.39 -21.50 13.19
N VAL A 193 -2.42 -20.68 12.98
CA VAL A 193 -3.09 -20.54 11.68
C VAL A 193 -2.07 -20.14 10.61
N ARG A 194 -2.18 -20.70 9.40
CA ARG A 194 -1.29 -20.36 8.27
C ARG A 194 -1.94 -19.34 7.34
N SER A 195 -1.16 -18.74 6.44
CA SER A 195 -1.67 -17.74 5.48
C SER A 195 -2.89 -18.23 4.69
N PRO A 196 -2.92 -19.42 4.07
CA PRO A 196 -4.11 -19.88 3.34
C PRO A 196 -5.37 -19.98 4.19
N GLU A 197 -5.24 -20.47 5.43
CA GLU A 197 -6.35 -20.63 6.37
C GLU A 197 -6.85 -19.27 6.88
N ALA A 198 -5.94 -18.36 7.24
CA ALA A 198 -6.27 -17.02 7.71
C ALA A 198 -6.88 -16.15 6.60
N LEU A 199 -6.43 -16.32 5.35
CA LEU A 199 -6.98 -15.63 4.19
C LEU A 199 -8.34 -16.19 3.76
N ALA A 200 -8.63 -17.46 4.01
CA ALA A 200 -9.92 -18.08 3.68
C ALA A 200 -11.06 -17.64 4.62
N ASP A 201 -10.75 -17.33 5.88
CA ASP A 201 -11.71 -16.79 6.85
C ASP A 201 -11.01 -15.88 7.87
N PRO A 202 -10.75 -14.60 7.53
CA PRO A 202 -10.03 -13.68 8.41
C PRO A 202 -10.82 -13.36 9.69
N LEU A 203 -12.14 -13.56 9.68
CA LEU A 203 -13.00 -13.38 10.85
C LEU A 203 -13.28 -14.69 11.61
N GLY A 204 -12.75 -15.81 11.13
CA GLY A 204 -12.95 -17.13 11.68
C GLY A 204 -12.32 -17.35 13.05
N PRO A 205 -12.69 -18.46 13.73
CA PRO A 205 -12.24 -18.76 15.09
C PRO A 205 -10.75 -19.08 15.18
N ALA A 206 -10.08 -19.43 14.08
CA ALA A 206 -8.62 -19.68 14.05
C ALA A 206 -7.79 -18.38 14.12
N VAL A 207 -8.37 -17.24 13.72
CA VAL A 207 -7.73 -15.91 13.78
C VAL A 207 -8.02 -15.28 15.14
N THR A 208 -7.32 -15.79 16.16
CA THR A 208 -7.50 -15.47 17.59
C THR A 208 -6.81 -14.17 17.99
N ILE A 209 -7.30 -13.03 17.47
CA ILE A 209 -6.84 -11.71 17.89
C ILE A 209 -7.44 -11.33 19.24
N GLU A 210 -6.56 -11.08 20.21
CA GLU A 210 -6.88 -10.67 21.58
C GLU A 210 -6.53 -9.20 21.79
N GLN A 211 -7.27 -8.54 22.69
CA GLN A 211 -7.08 -7.14 23.10
C GLN A 211 -6.87 -7.04 24.61
N ASP A 212 -6.51 -5.85 25.10
CA ASP A 212 -6.40 -5.50 26.52
C ASP A 212 -5.54 -6.49 27.34
N PHE A 213 -4.38 -6.87 26.78
CA PHE A 213 -3.41 -7.72 27.45
C PHE A 213 -2.28 -6.90 28.09
N LEU A 214 -1.60 -6.07 27.30
CA LEU A 214 -0.54 -5.14 27.71
C LEU A 214 -0.76 -3.79 27.02
N HIS A 215 -0.34 -2.70 27.67
CA HIS A 215 -0.57 -1.33 27.22
C HIS A 215 0.75 -0.63 26.90
N LEU A 216 1.35 -1.00 25.77
CA LEU A 216 2.67 -0.52 25.35
C LEU A 216 2.52 0.67 24.39
N PRO A 217 2.93 1.90 24.77
CA PRO A 217 2.73 3.10 23.93
C PRO A 217 3.34 2.99 22.53
N MET A 218 4.52 2.36 22.42
CA MET A 218 5.21 2.14 21.13
C MET A 218 4.51 1.11 20.24
N LEU A 219 3.62 0.27 20.76
CA LEU A 219 2.87 -0.74 19.98
C LEU A 219 1.37 -0.43 19.90
N LYS A 220 0.98 0.81 20.21
CA LYS A 220 -0.40 1.26 20.09
C LYS A 220 -0.82 1.22 18.63
N GLY A 221 -1.80 0.42 18.27
CA GLY A 221 -2.33 0.24 16.92
C GLY A 221 -1.59 -0.81 16.11
N VAL A 222 -0.75 -1.61 16.77
CA VAL A 222 0.13 -2.59 16.12
C VAL A 222 -0.35 -4.01 16.38
N VAL A 223 -0.46 -4.78 15.31
CA VAL A 223 -0.56 -6.25 15.31
C VAL A 223 0.83 -6.82 15.07
N THR A 224 1.33 -7.67 15.95
CA THR A 224 2.67 -8.26 15.81
C THR A 224 2.63 -9.68 15.25
N ASP A 225 3.61 -10.04 14.44
CA ASP A 225 3.87 -11.40 13.99
C ASP A 225 5.38 -11.72 13.99
N THR A 226 5.69 -13.00 14.12
CA THR A 226 7.04 -13.58 14.22
C THR A 226 7.29 -14.56 13.09
N HIS A 227 8.49 -15.12 13.00
CA HIS A 227 8.79 -16.24 12.09
C HIS A 227 8.34 -16.00 10.63
N PHE A 228 8.59 -14.78 10.14
CA PHE A 228 7.78 -14.19 9.09
C PHE A 228 8.04 -14.77 7.70
N LYS A 229 9.31 -14.87 7.30
CA LYS A 229 9.69 -15.31 5.95
C LYS A 229 9.63 -16.82 5.82
N GLU A 230 10.21 -17.58 6.76
CA GLU A 230 10.29 -19.05 6.63
C GLU A 230 8.91 -19.71 6.60
N ARG A 231 7.90 -19.05 7.19
CA ARG A 231 6.53 -19.58 7.26
C ARG A 231 5.52 -18.91 6.35
N ASP A 232 5.98 -18.10 5.39
CA ASP A 232 5.11 -17.43 4.42
C ASP A 232 3.95 -16.66 5.10
N ARG A 233 4.26 -15.81 6.09
CA ARG A 233 3.25 -15.19 6.97
C ARG A 233 2.67 -13.86 6.48
N LEU A 234 3.07 -13.38 5.30
CA LEU A 234 2.56 -12.11 4.76
C LEU A 234 1.03 -12.11 4.63
N GLY A 235 0.47 -13.15 4.02
CA GLY A 235 -0.98 -13.31 3.86
C GLY A 235 -1.72 -13.33 5.20
N ARG A 236 -1.18 -14.06 6.17
CA ARG A 236 -1.73 -14.13 7.52
C ARG A 236 -1.71 -12.79 8.23
N LEU A 237 -0.64 -12.01 8.12
CA LEU A 237 -0.56 -10.70 8.76
C LEU A 237 -1.58 -9.72 8.16
N PHE A 238 -1.84 -9.77 6.84
CA PHE A 238 -2.97 -9.04 6.25
C PHE A 238 -4.31 -9.44 6.87
N ALA A 239 -4.56 -10.73 7.08
CA ALA A 239 -5.77 -11.23 7.74
C ALA A 239 -5.86 -10.77 9.21
N PHE A 240 -4.74 -10.77 9.94
CA PHE A 240 -4.70 -10.32 11.33
C PHE A 240 -5.00 -8.83 11.48
N VAL A 241 -4.37 -7.99 10.64
CA VAL A 241 -4.67 -6.54 10.59
C VAL A 241 -6.13 -6.31 10.24
N THR A 242 -6.68 -7.08 9.29
CA THR A 242 -8.09 -7.01 8.91
C THR A 242 -9.03 -7.35 10.06
N LYS A 243 -8.77 -8.45 10.78
CA LYS A 243 -9.54 -8.83 11.97
C LYS A 243 -9.47 -7.74 13.04
N ALA A 244 -8.27 -7.26 13.34
CA ALA A 244 -8.04 -6.21 14.33
C ALA A 244 -8.81 -4.92 13.95
N GLN A 245 -8.74 -4.48 12.69
CA GLN A 245 -9.44 -3.30 12.20
C GLN A 245 -10.97 -3.44 12.36
N THR A 246 -11.50 -4.63 12.06
CA THR A 246 -12.92 -4.96 12.22
C THR A 246 -13.36 -4.91 13.69
N LEU A 247 -12.52 -5.37 14.62
CA LEU A 247 -12.79 -5.33 16.06
C LEU A 247 -12.82 -3.89 16.62
N THR A 248 -12.07 -2.96 16.03
CA THR A 248 -12.05 -1.56 16.52
C THR A 248 -13.37 -0.81 16.32
N GLY A 249 -14.18 -1.22 15.33
CA GLY A 249 -15.43 -0.52 14.98
C GLY A 249 -15.27 0.92 14.45
N THR A 250 -14.04 1.48 14.44
CA THR A 250 -13.75 2.85 14.00
C THR A 250 -12.93 2.84 12.71
N PRO A 251 -13.47 3.34 11.57
CA PRO A 251 -12.76 3.42 10.30
C PRO A 251 -11.54 4.35 10.29
N GLN A 252 -11.37 5.19 11.32
CA GLN A 252 -10.46 6.34 11.28
C GLN A 252 -9.04 6.04 11.75
N ARG A 253 -8.80 4.95 12.50
CA ARG A 253 -7.46 4.60 12.98
C ARG A 253 -6.91 3.43 12.17
N ALA A 254 -6.08 3.72 11.17
CA ALA A 254 -5.38 2.70 10.42
C ALA A 254 -4.43 1.92 11.35
N LEU A 255 -4.68 0.62 11.52
CA LEU A 255 -3.78 -0.28 12.22
C LEU A 255 -2.63 -0.71 11.31
N ILE A 256 -1.53 -1.16 11.91
CA ILE A 256 -0.40 -1.74 11.18
C ILE A 256 -0.12 -3.16 11.64
N GLY A 257 0.32 -3.98 10.70
CA GLY A 257 0.99 -5.24 10.99
C GLY A 257 2.49 -5.02 11.08
N LEU A 258 3.13 -5.66 12.05
CA LEU A 258 4.58 -5.66 12.22
C LEU A 258 5.07 -7.11 12.26
N GLY A 259 5.66 -7.56 11.16
CA GLY A 259 6.29 -8.88 11.06
C GLY A 259 7.79 -8.79 11.29
N VAL A 260 8.37 -9.71 12.05
CA VAL A 260 9.83 -9.82 12.23
C VAL A 260 10.30 -11.24 11.88
N ASP A 261 11.34 -11.32 11.05
CA ASP A 261 11.93 -12.59 10.61
C ASP A 261 12.61 -13.37 11.74
N GLU A 262 12.69 -14.69 11.62
CA GLU A 262 13.45 -15.55 12.55
C GLU A 262 14.88 -15.06 12.75
N SER A 263 15.54 -14.70 11.66
CA SER A 263 16.93 -14.24 11.64
C SER A 263 17.12 -12.77 12.07
N ALA A 264 16.05 -12.11 12.52
CA ALA A 264 16.05 -10.67 12.82
C ALA A 264 15.49 -10.32 14.19
N ALA A 265 15.96 -9.20 14.71
CA ALA A 265 15.42 -8.55 15.89
C ALA A 265 15.26 -7.04 15.65
N LEU A 266 14.05 -6.53 15.87
CA LEU A 266 13.75 -5.11 15.79
C LEU A 266 13.92 -4.47 17.17
N ALA A 267 14.91 -3.60 17.29
CA ALA A 267 15.21 -2.86 18.50
C ALA A 267 14.71 -1.41 18.38
N VAL A 268 13.79 -1.01 19.25
CA VAL A 268 13.09 0.28 19.22
C VAL A 268 13.46 1.08 20.47
N ASP A 269 14.04 2.27 20.31
CA ASP A 269 14.37 3.13 21.43
C ASP A 269 13.15 3.87 22.02
N GLY A 270 13.35 4.59 23.12
CA GLY A 270 12.28 5.36 23.77
C GLY A 270 11.69 6.51 22.95
N GLU A 271 12.30 6.89 21.83
CA GLU A 271 11.74 7.86 20.88
C GLU A 271 10.92 7.17 19.78
N GLY A 272 10.75 5.84 19.85
CA GLY A 272 10.04 5.06 18.84
C GLY A 272 10.88 4.77 17.59
N ARG A 273 12.21 4.97 17.61
CA ARG A 273 13.09 4.67 16.47
C ARG A 273 13.54 3.21 16.52
N GLY A 274 13.10 2.44 15.53
CA GLY A 274 13.42 1.03 15.37
C GLY A 274 14.52 0.76 14.34
N ARG A 275 15.42 -0.16 14.66
CA ARG A 275 16.45 -0.70 13.75
C ARG A 275 16.50 -2.22 13.80
N ILE A 276 16.84 -2.84 12.68
CA ILE A 276 17.00 -4.29 12.57
C ILE A 276 18.43 -4.68 12.88
N PHE A 277 18.57 -5.61 13.81
CA PHE A 277 19.73 -6.47 13.93
C PHE A 277 19.40 -7.79 13.23
N ALA A 278 20.25 -8.27 12.33
CA ALA A 278 20.04 -9.51 11.59
C ALA A 278 21.26 -10.42 11.68
N THR A 279 21.04 -11.72 11.82
CA THR A 279 22.08 -12.75 11.77
C THR A 279 22.29 -13.33 10.37
N ASP A 280 21.32 -13.11 9.47
CA ASP A 280 21.38 -13.42 8.04
C ASP A 280 21.32 -12.12 7.22
N PRO A 281 22.06 -11.98 6.10
CA PRO A 281 22.00 -10.80 5.23
C PRO A 281 20.60 -10.47 4.70
N ALA A 282 19.71 -11.45 4.62
CA ALA A 282 18.32 -11.32 4.20
C ALA A 282 17.35 -11.20 5.38
N GLY A 283 17.83 -11.16 6.62
CA GLY A 283 17.02 -10.94 7.82
C GLY A 283 16.47 -9.51 7.89
N MET A 284 15.16 -9.39 8.07
CA MET A 284 14.47 -8.10 8.01
C MET A 284 13.16 -8.10 8.80
N GLY A 285 12.51 -6.94 8.88
CA GLY A 285 11.14 -6.79 9.35
C GLY A 285 10.21 -6.28 8.25
N TRP A 286 8.91 -6.29 8.51
CA TRP A 286 7.87 -5.80 7.60
C TRP A 286 6.88 -4.94 8.35
N VAL A 287 6.55 -3.78 7.78
CA VAL A 287 5.32 -3.06 8.11
C VAL A 287 4.27 -3.40 7.06
N VAL A 288 3.10 -3.86 7.49
CA VAL A 288 1.97 -4.24 6.63
C VAL A 288 0.77 -3.33 6.88
N ARG A 289 0.10 -2.90 5.80
CA ARG A 289 -1.13 -2.09 5.87
C ARG A 289 -2.17 -2.63 4.90
N THR A 290 -3.44 -2.65 5.30
CA THR A 290 -4.54 -3.22 4.50
C THR A 290 -5.30 -2.18 3.66
N GLY A 291 -4.92 -0.90 3.71
CA GLY A 291 -5.66 0.17 3.05
C GLY A 291 -7.13 0.23 3.50
N ALA A 292 -8.01 0.68 2.61
CA ALA A 292 -9.45 0.57 2.82
C ALA A 292 -9.88 -0.90 2.69
N ILE A 293 -10.57 -1.41 3.71
CA ILE A 293 -11.03 -2.80 3.78
C ILE A 293 -12.51 -2.83 3.44
N ASP A 294 -12.89 -3.63 2.44
CA ASP A 294 -14.30 -4.01 2.24
C ASP A 294 -14.69 -4.90 3.43
N THR A 295 -15.64 -4.47 4.27
CA THR A 295 -15.97 -5.15 5.55
C THR A 295 -16.21 -6.65 5.35
N PRO A 296 -15.29 -7.53 5.76
CA PRO A 296 -15.42 -8.96 5.49
C PRO A 296 -16.54 -9.55 6.35
N LYS A 297 -17.20 -10.60 5.84
CA LYS A 297 -18.16 -11.39 6.63
C LYS A 297 -17.49 -12.66 7.12
N PRO A 298 -17.87 -13.19 8.30
CA PRO A 298 -17.41 -14.51 8.74
C PRO A 298 -17.64 -15.59 7.67
N GLY A 299 -16.65 -16.44 7.46
CA GLY A 299 -16.68 -17.52 6.46
C GLY A 299 -16.42 -17.08 5.01
N GLN A 300 -16.08 -15.80 4.76
CA GLN A 300 -15.71 -15.32 3.44
C GLN A 300 -14.20 -15.13 3.31
N PRO A 301 -13.60 -15.50 2.17
CA PRO A 301 -12.20 -15.18 1.91
C PRO A 301 -11.93 -13.68 1.94
N LEU A 302 -10.74 -13.31 2.42
CA LEU A 302 -10.27 -11.95 2.42
C LEU A 302 -10.18 -11.42 0.99
N THR A 303 -10.76 -10.24 0.79
CA THR A 303 -10.59 -9.43 -0.42
C THR A 303 -10.06 -8.07 0.00
N LEU A 304 -8.87 -7.72 -0.48
CA LEU A 304 -8.25 -6.42 -0.31
C LEU A 304 -7.93 -5.87 -1.69
N ARG A 305 -8.46 -4.67 -1.99
CA ARG A 305 -8.13 -3.97 -3.23
C ARG A 305 -6.67 -3.56 -3.27
N ARG A 306 -6.12 -3.15 -2.11
CA ARG A 306 -4.72 -2.76 -1.97
C ARG A 306 -4.24 -2.97 -0.53
N GLY A 307 -3.26 -3.84 -0.39
CA GLY A 307 -2.39 -3.97 0.77
C GLY A 307 -0.99 -3.48 0.43
N GLU A 308 -0.24 -3.11 1.45
CA GLU A 308 1.13 -2.61 1.37
C GLU A 308 2.02 -3.45 2.28
N ALA A 309 3.24 -3.75 1.82
CA ALA A 309 4.31 -4.24 2.67
C ALA A 309 5.59 -3.43 2.44
N VAL A 310 6.12 -2.87 3.52
CA VAL A 310 7.37 -2.10 3.52
C VAL A 310 8.44 -2.88 4.27
N GLY A 311 9.53 -3.19 3.59
CA GLY A 311 10.65 -3.92 4.16
C GLY A 311 11.53 -3.04 5.05
N ILE A 312 11.79 -3.48 6.27
CA ILE A 312 12.71 -2.87 7.23
C ILE A 312 14.02 -3.66 7.17
N GLY A 313 15.00 -3.17 6.41
CA GLY A 313 16.33 -3.79 6.34
C GLY A 313 17.31 -3.22 7.38
N PRO A 314 18.57 -3.71 7.42
CA PRO A 314 19.62 -3.19 8.31
C PRO A 314 19.92 -1.69 8.12
N GLY A 315 19.68 -1.14 6.93
CA GLY A 315 19.85 0.29 6.62
C GLY A 315 18.60 1.14 6.89
N SER A 316 17.47 0.53 7.24
CA SER A 316 16.19 1.23 7.43
C SER A 316 16.02 1.73 8.87
N VAL A 317 15.18 2.76 9.05
CA VAL A 317 14.71 3.20 10.37
C VAL A 317 13.19 3.20 10.38
N VAL A 318 12.55 2.41 11.24
CA VAL A 318 11.09 2.44 11.43
C VAL A 318 10.72 3.39 12.58
N ARG A 319 9.63 4.14 12.44
CA ARG A 319 9.04 4.98 13.48
C ARG A 319 7.78 4.32 14.00
N LEU A 320 7.75 4.01 15.28
CA LEU A 320 6.58 3.43 15.96
C LEU A 320 5.96 4.43 16.95
N PRO A 321 4.63 4.44 17.10
CA PRO A 321 3.67 3.46 16.56
C PRO A 321 3.20 3.70 15.11
N GLU A 322 3.66 4.77 14.44
CA GLU A 322 3.11 5.18 13.14
C GLU A 322 3.36 4.15 12.04
N GLY A 323 4.44 3.39 12.12
CA GLY A 323 4.88 2.42 11.11
C GLY A 323 5.50 3.06 9.87
N ARG A 324 6.06 4.27 9.99
CA ARG A 324 6.77 4.94 8.88
C ARG A 324 8.18 4.38 8.77
N VAL A 325 8.62 3.97 7.59
CA VAL A 325 9.96 3.44 7.35
C VAL A 325 10.78 4.43 6.52
N GLU A 326 11.90 4.89 7.08
CA GLU A 326 12.92 5.68 6.40
C GLU A 326 13.91 4.73 5.71
N ALA A 327 14.28 5.02 4.45
CA ALA A 327 15.14 4.17 3.62
C ALA A 327 14.69 2.69 3.58
N PRO A 328 13.47 2.40 3.11
CA PRO A 328 12.95 1.03 3.09
C PRO A 328 13.77 0.12 2.17
N ALA A 329 13.93 -1.15 2.57
CA ALA A 329 14.63 -2.16 1.75
C ALA A 329 13.85 -2.46 0.46
N PHE A 330 12.52 -2.41 0.54
CA PHE A 330 11.61 -2.40 -0.59
C PHE A 330 10.27 -1.80 -0.16
N HIS A 331 9.46 -1.43 -1.14
CA HIS A 331 8.07 -1.07 -0.96
C HIS A 331 7.25 -1.83 -2.01
N ARG A 332 6.36 -2.71 -1.57
CA ARG A 332 5.56 -3.58 -2.44
C ARG A 332 4.08 -3.46 -2.13
N TYR A 333 3.27 -3.63 -3.17
CA TYR A 333 1.83 -3.59 -3.08
C TYR A 333 1.24 -4.94 -3.42
N TYR A 334 0.10 -5.22 -2.82
CA TYR A 334 -0.57 -6.50 -2.97
C TYR A 334 -2.06 -6.30 -3.16
N ARG A 335 -2.66 -7.09 -4.03
CA ARG A 335 -4.09 -7.32 -4.08
C ARG A 335 -4.37 -8.68 -3.46
N ILE A 336 -5.45 -8.78 -2.70
CA ILE A 336 -5.97 -10.07 -2.24
C ILE A 336 -7.35 -10.23 -2.86
N ALA A 337 -7.57 -11.30 -3.61
CA ALA A 337 -8.89 -11.67 -4.10
C ALA A 337 -9.14 -13.15 -3.85
N ASP A 338 -10.30 -13.46 -3.30
CA ASP A 338 -10.69 -14.82 -2.93
C ASP A 338 -9.61 -15.53 -2.09
N GLY A 339 -9.00 -14.78 -1.16
CA GLY A 339 -7.95 -15.29 -0.27
C GLY A 339 -6.60 -15.57 -0.96
N ARG A 340 -6.39 -15.08 -2.19
CA ARG A 340 -5.11 -15.22 -2.92
C ARG A 340 -4.39 -13.88 -3.00
N VAL A 341 -3.14 -13.86 -2.51
CA VAL A 341 -2.26 -12.69 -2.55
C VAL A 341 -1.56 -12.62 -3.91
N ALA A 342 -1.61 -11.46 -4.54
CA ALA A 342 -0.86 -11.16 -5.76
C ALA A 342 -0.16 -9.80 -5.59
N GLU A 343 1.15 -9.74 -5.84
CA GLU A 343 1.87 -8.47 -5.88
C GLU A 343 1.32 -7.61 -7.04
N THR A 344 1.11 -6.33 -6.82
CA THR A 344 0.65 -5.37 -7.83
C THR A 344 1.71 -4.30 -8.07
N PRO A 345 1.80 -3.78 -9.30
CA PRO A 345 2.67 -2.66 -9.59
C PRO A 345 2.20 -1.40 -8.83
N PRO A 346 3.11 -0.44 -8.60
CA PRO A 346 2.72 0.85 -8.07
C PRO A 346 1.76 1.56 -9.02
N PHE A 347 0.74 2.26 -8.49
CA PHE A 347 -0.14 3.04 -9.36
C PHE A 347 0.61 4.24 -9.94
N ARG A 348 0.25 4.64 -11.15
CA ARG A 348 0.92 5.72 -11.89
C ARG A 348 -0.07 6.49 -12.76
N LEU A 349 0.22 7.75 -13.00
CA LEU A 349 -0.49 8.59 -13.97
C LEU A 349 0.54 9.38 -14.77
N ALA A 350 0.38 9.39 -16.09
CA ALA A 350 1.09 10.28 -17.00
C ALA A 350 0.09 11.10 -17.82
N ILE A 351 0.47 12.32 -18.16
CA ILE A 351 -0.34 13.25 -18.95
C ILE A 351 0.49 13.93 -20.03
N HIS A 352 -0.17 14.40 -21.08
CA HIS A 352 0.35 15.44 -21.95
C HIS A 352 -0.67 16.57 -22.14
N GLY A 353 -0.16 17.79 -22.27
CA GLY A 353 -0.88 18.98 -22.73
C GLY A 353 -0.67 19.29 -24.21
N GLY A 354 0.05 18.40 -24.92
CA GLY A 354 0.20 18.43 -26.37
C GLY A 354 1.60 18.76 -26.89
N ALA A 355 1.92 18.18 -28.05
CA ALA A 355 3.17 18.39 -28.77
C ALA A 355 3.09 19.60 -29.73
N GLY A 356 4.23 19.98 -30.31
CA GLY A 356 4.32 21.14 -31.22
C GLY A 356 4.51 22.47 -30.50
N VAL A 357 5.03 22.44 -29.27
CA VAL A 357 5.33 23.66 -28.50
C VAL A 357 6.66 24.23 -28.97
N GLU A 358 6.65 25.48 -29.43
CA GLU A 358 7.85 26.21 -29.85
C GLU A 358 8.17 27.30 -28.83
N ARG A 359 9.43 27.43 -28.41
CA ARG A 359 9.84 28.42 -27.39
C ARG A 359 9.51 29.85 -27.78
N ARG A 360 9.55 30.17 -29.07
CA ARG A 360 9.27 31.51 -29.59
C ARG A 360 7.82 31.96 -29.38
N ASP A 361 6.89 31.02 -29.19
CA ASP A 361 5.45 31.29 -29.06
C ASP A 361 5.00 31.29 -27.58
N MET A 362 5.94 31.12 -26.64
CA MET A 362 5.70 31.01 -25.21
C MET A 362 6.34 32.18 -24.46
N THR A 363 5.55 32.85 -23.63
CA THR A 363 6.08 33.79 -22.62
C THR A 363 6.48 33.01 -21.36
N PRO A 364 7.35 33.58 -20.48
CA PRO A 364 7.64 32.97 -19.18
C PRO A 364 6.38 32.74 -18.33
N GLU A 365 5.39 33.63 -18.44
CA GLU A 365 4.09 33.50 -17.79
C GLU A 365 3.30 32.30 -18.37
N ASP A 366 3.21 32.19 -19.70
CA ASP A 366 2.54 31.06 -20.35
C ASP A 366 3.18 29.72 -19.94
N GLU A 367 4.51 29.66 -19.83
CA GLU A 367 5.21 28.45 -19.38
C GLU A 367 4.91 28.10 -17.92
N ARG A 368 4.91 29.10 -17.04
CA ARG A 368 4.61 28.91 -15.62
C ARG A 368 3.18 28.44 -15.43
N ASP A 369 2.24 29.06 -16.11
CA ASP A 369 0.81 28.79 -15.94
C ASP A 369 0.46 27.42 -16.55
N ALA A 370 1.04 27.07 -17.71
CA ALA A 370 0.93 25.71 -18.27
C ALA A 370 1.51 24.64 -17.34
N LYS A 371 2.66 24.88 -16.71
CA LYS A 371 3.24 23.95 -15.71
C LYS A 371 2.35 23.81 -14.49
N ALA A 372 1.76 24.90 -14.00
CA ALA A 372 0.83 24.86 -12.88
C ALA A 372 -0.43 24.03 -13.21
N ALA A 373 -0.96 24.18 -14.43
CA ALA A 373 -2.11 23.42 -14.90
C ALA A 373 -1.79 21.91 -15.06
N LEU A 374 -0.61 21.56 -15.60
CA LEU A 374 -0.14 20.15 -15.65
C LEU A 374 -0.03 19.55 -14.24
N GLN A 375 0.52 20.29 -13.28
CA GLN A 375 0.61 19.84 -11.89
C GLN A 375 -0.77 19.65 -11.26
N LEU A 376 -1.72 20.55 -11.53
CA LEU A 376 -3.09 20.42 -11.04
C LEU A 376 -3.77 19.17 -11.63
N ALA A 377 -3.65 18.94 -12.94
CA ALA A 377 -4.21 17.77 -13.60
C ALA A 377 -3.65 16.47 -13.03
N LEU A 378 -2.33 16.41 -12.80
CA LEU A 378 -1.68 15.28 -12.15
C LEU A 378 -2.21 15.05 -10.72
N ARG A 379 -2.34 16.10 -9.90
CA ARG A 379 -2.87 15.97 -8.53
C ARG A 379 -4.33 15.49 -8.52
N GLN A 380 -5.17 16.03 -9.39
CA GLN A 380 -6.58 15.64 -9.46
C GLN A 380 -6.76 14.18 -9.93
N GLY A 381 -5.95 13.71 -10.87
CA GLY A 381 -5.92 12.30 -11.23
C GLY A 381 -5.34 11.40 -10.13
N TYR A 382 -4.25 11.84 -9.47
CA TYR A 382 -3.64 11.15 -8.33
C TYR A 382 -4.62 10.96 -7.17
N GLU A 383 -5.42 11.96 -6.83
CA GLU A 383 -6.44 11.86 -5.78
C GLU A 383 -7.42 10.70 -6.05
N GLN A 384 -7.77 10.43 -7.31
CA GLN A 384 -8.61 9.27 -7.66
C GLN A 384 -7.87 7.94 -7.42
N LEU A 385 -6.62 7.84 -7.85
CA LEU A 385 -5.79 6.63 -7.67
C LEU A 385 -5.51 6.37 -6.18
N GLN A 386 -5.20 7.42 -5.42
CA GLN A 386 -4.96 7.35 -3.98
C GLN A 386 -6.22 6.90 -3.23
N ALA A 387 -7.41 7.32 -3.69
CA ALA A 387 -8.69 6.85 -3.18
C ALA A 387 -9.05 5.40 -3.61
N GLY A 388 -8.18 4.72 -4.36
CA GLY A 388 -8.39 3.35 -4.83
C GLY A 388 -9.45 3.22 -5.93
N LYS A 389 -9.72 4.30 -6.68
CA LYS A 389 -10.63 4.26 -7.83
C LYS A 389 -9.95 3.68 -9.08
N PRO A 390 -10.75 3.18 -10.05
CA PRO A 390 -10.23 2.67 -11.31
C PRO A 390 -9.41 3.70 -12.11
N ALA A 391 -8.53 3.22 -12.98
CA ALA A 391 -7.69 4.05 -13.85
C ALA A 391 -8.50 5.03 -14.73
N LEU A 392 -9.71 4.64 -15.16
CA LEU A 392 -10.65 5.49 -15.91
C LEU A 392 -10.97 6.80 -15.17
N ASP A 393 -11.11 6.75 -13.84
CA ASP A 393 -11.42 7.91 -13.02
C ASP A 393 -10.26 8.90 -13.00
N ALA A 394 -9.03 8.40 -12.86
CA ALA A 394 -7.83 9.22 -12.87
C ALA A 394 -7.62 9.91 -14.23
N VAL A 395 -7.76 9.15 -15.32
CA VAL A 395 -7.68 9.68 -16.70
C VAL A 395 -8.74 10.75 -16.95
N THR A 396 -10.00 10.49 -16.57
CA THR A 396 -11.10 11.44 -16.75
C THR A 396 -10.88 12.72 -15.94
N ALA A 397 -10.46 12.59 -14.68
CA ALA A 397 -10.21 13.73 -13.80
C ALA A 397 -9.06 14.61 -14.31
N ALA A 398 -7.94 14.00 -14.72
CA ALA A 398 -6.80 14.72 -15.25
C ALA A 398 -7.14 15.46 -16.55
N ILE A 399 -7.80 14.80 -17.51
CA ILE A 399 -8.16 15.42 -18.79
C ILE A 399 -9.20 16.52 -18.60
N ALA A 400 -10.19 16.35 -17.70
CA ALA A 400 -11.17 17.41 -17.43
C ALA A 400 -10.52 18.71 -16.92
N VAL A 401 -9.45 18.60 -16.11
CA VAL A 401 -8.66 19.79 -15.70
C VAL A 401 -8.01 20.46 -16.91
N LEU A 402 -7.44 19.67 -17.82
CA LEU A 402 -6.80 20.20 -19.03
C LEU A 402 -7.82 20.77 -20.03
N GLU A 403 -9.04 20.24 -20.08
CA GLU A 403 -10.16 20.77 -20.88
C GLU A 403 -10.73 22.07 -20.31
N ASP A 404 -10.63 22.30 -19.01
CA ASP A 404 -11.11 23.54 -18.37
C ASP A 404 -10.07 24.68 -18.43
N ASP A 405 -8.80 24.35 -18.72
CA ASP A 405 -7.69 25.30 -18.75
C ASP A 405 -7.44 25.89 -20.14
N PRO A 406 -7.48 27.23 -20.30
CA PRO A 406 -7.42 27.90 -21.60
C PRO A 406 -6.07 27.79 -22.34
N HIS A 407 -5.02 27.27 -21.71
CA HIS A 407 -3.71 27.14 -22.34
C HIS A 407 -3.65 25.94 -23.31
N PHE A 408 -4.49 24.93 -23.10
CA PHE A 408 -4.46 23.70 -23.90
C PHE A 408 -5.51 23.69 -25.01
N ASN A 409 -5.28 22.90 -26.05
CA ASN A 409 -6.20 22.77 -27.17
C ASN A 409 -7.22 21.64 -26.95
N ALA A 410 -8.03 21.77 -25.91
CA ALA A 410 -9.16 20.89 -25.62
C ALA A 410 -10.17 21.65 -24.74
N GLY A 411 -11.47 21.42 -24.93
CA GLY A 411 -12.48 22.19 -24.20
C GLY A 411 -12.26 23.71 -24.32
N ARG A 412 -12.15 24.40 -23.18
CA ARG A 412 -11.81 25.82 -23.12
C ARG A 412 -10.40 26.05 -23.66
N GLY A 413 -10.26 26.87 -24.70
CA GLY A 413 -8.96 27.06 -25.37
C GLY A 413 -8.77 26.18 -26.61
N ALA A 414 -9.81 25.44 -27.02
CA ALA A 414 -9.87 24.78 -28.31
C ALA A 414 -9.63 25.75 -29.48
N VAL A 415 -8.97 25.25 -30.53
CA VAL A 415 -8.82 25.97 -31.79
C VAL A 415 -10.12 26.11 -32.55
N PHE A 416 -10.10 27.03 -33.52
CA PHE A 416 -11.24 27.33 -34.37
C PHE A 416 -11.17 26.59 -35.71
N THR A 417 -12.33 26.16 -36.18
CA THR A 417 -12.58 25.76 -37.57
C THR A 417 -12.43 26.95 -38.52
N HIS A 418 -12.44 26.66 -39.81
CA HIS A 418 -12.46 27.67 -40.88
C HIS A 418 -13.57 28.71 -40.69
N ASP A 419 -14.75 28.24 -40.26
CA ASP A 419 -15.94 29.07 -40.08
C ASP A 419 -15.99 29.77 -38.71
N GLY A 420 -14.90 29.74 -37.94
CA GLY A 420 -14.79 30.43 -36.66
C GLY A 420 -15.57 29.77 -35.52
N ARG A 421 -15.78 28.45 -35.58
CA ARG A 421 -16.46 27.66 -34.52
C ARG A 421 -15.46 26.76 -33.78
N ASN A 422 -15.83 26.29 -32.60
CA ASN A 422 -15.09 25.24 -31.90
C ASN A 422 -15.82 23.89 -32.10
N GLU A 423 -15.07 22.87 -32.51
CA GLU A 423 -15.56 21.49 -32.66
C GLU A 423 -14.57 20.58 -31.94
N LEU A 424 -15.06 19.74 -31.05
CA LEU A 424 -14.25 19.01 -30.09
C LEU A 424 -14.39 17.50 -30.29
N ASP A 425 -13.28 16.81 -30.08
CA ASP A 425 -13.19 15.36 -30.20
C ASP A 425 -12.55 14.77 -28.93
N ALA A 426 -13.02 13.61 -28.47
CA ALA A 426 -12.40 12.89 -27.37
C ALA A 426 -12.66 11.39 -27.42
N SER A 427 -11.78 10.60 -26.81
CA SER A 427 -12.05 9.19 -26.51
C SER A 427 -11.40 8.74 -25.20
N ILE A 428 -11.94 7.65 -24.65
CA ILE A 428 -11.43 6.98 -23.46
C ILE A 428 -11.57 5.46 -23.65
N MET A 429 -10.60 4.71 -23.12
CA MET A 429 -10.57 3.25 -23.23
C MET A 429 -10.14 2.61 -21.92
N ASP A 430 -10.89 1.58 -21.51
CA ASP A 430 -10.55 0.71 -20.39
C ASP A 430 -9.67 -0.44 -20.88
N GLY A 431 -8.44 -0.55 -20.37
CA GLY A 431 -7.51 -1.60 -20.74
C GLY A 431 -7.92 -2.98 -20.25
N ALA A 432 -8.65 -3.08 -19.14
CA ALA A 432 -9.04 -4.38 -18.57
C ALA A 432 -10.12 -5.07 -19.42
N THR A 433 -11.10 -4.32 -19.92
CA THR A 433 -12.22 -4.87 -20.70
C THR A 433 -12.16 -4.56 -22.18
N ARG A 434 -11.27 -3.65 -22.60
CA ARG A 434 -11.21 -3.04 -23.94
C ARG A 434 -12.49 -2.31 -24.36
N LYS A 435 -13.39 -2.03 -23.41
CA LYS A 435 -14.51 -1.12 -23.66
C LYS A 435 -13.95 0.28 -23.92
N ALA A 436 -14.60 0.99 -24.83
CA ALA A 436 -14.20 2.32 -25.23
C ALA A 436 -15.42 3.20 -25.46
N GLY A 437 -15.23 4.50 -25.29
CA GLY A 437 -16.22 5.52 -25.62
C GLY A 437 -15.54 6.70 -26.30
N ALA A 438 -16.19 7.28 -27.29
CA ALA A 438 -15.64 8.34 -28.12
C ALA A 438 -16.73 9.29 -28.61
N VAL A 439 -16.34 10.56 -28.77
CA VAL A 439 -17.16 11.60 -29.39
C VAL A 439 -16.35 12.42 -30.37
N ALA A 440 -16.98 12.86 -31.47
CA ALA A 440 -16.35 13.76 -32.43
C ALA A 440 -17.30 14.87 -32.90
N GLY A 441 -16.76 16.04 -33.19
CA GLY A 441 -17.51 17.19 -33.70
C GLY A 441 -18.56 17.75 -32.73
N VAL A 442 -18.40 17.57 -31.41
CA VAL A 442 -19.29 18.20 -30.42
C VAL A 442 -18.89 19.67 -30.23
N HIS A 443 -19.85 20.54 -29.95
CA HIS A 443 -19.64 21.99 -29.97
C HIS A 443 -20.28 22.74 -28.80
N ARG A 444 -20.96 22.03 -27.88
CA ARG A 444 -21.54 22.56 -26.63
C ARG A 444 -21.16 21.77 -25.40
N VAL A 445 -20.57 20.58 -25.54
CA VAL A 445 -20.18 19.74 -24.42
C VAL A 445 -18.95 20.34 -23.73
N LYS A 446 -19.10 20.75 -22.47
CA LYS A 446 -18.03 21.45 -21.74
C LYS A 446 -16.75 20.60 -21.63
N ASN A 447 -16.93 19.34 -21.24
CA ASN A 447 -15.85 18.36 -21.05
C ASN A 447 -16.08 17.14 -21.94
N PRO A 448 -15.60 17.14 -23.21
CA PRO A 448 -15.75 16.02 -24.13
C PRO A 448 -15.31 14.66 -23.55
N ILE A 449 -14.27 14.60 -22.72
CA ILE A 449 -13.83 13.34 -22.09
C ILE A 449 -14.90 12.72 -21.19
N ARG A 450 -15.71 13.55 -20.49
CA ARG A 450 -16.79 13.06 -19.63
C ARG A 450 -17.93 12.47 -20.46
N LEU A 451 -18.20 13.05 -21.63
CA LEU A 451 -19.18 12.48 -22.57
C LEU A 451 -18.66 11.19 -23.19
N ALA A 452 -17.39 11.13 -23.58
CA ALA A 452 -16.75 9.88 -24.04
C ALA A 452 -16.87 8.77 -22.98
N ARG A 453 -16.66 9.09 -21.69
CA ARG A 453 -16.90 8.15 -20.59
C ARG A 453 -18.37 7.73 -20.47
N ALA A 454 -19.31 8.66 -20.64
CA ALA A 454 -20.73 8.33 -20.63
C ALA A 454 -21.12 7.40 -21.79
N VAL A 455 -20.52 7.57 -22.99
CA VAL A 455 -20.71 6.64 -24.12
C VAL A 455 -20.24 5.23 -23.74
N LEU A 456 -19.06 5.12 -23.11
CA LEU A 456 -18.50 3.83 -22.65
C LEU A 456 -19.40 3.14 -21.62
N GLU A 457 -19.88 3.89 -20.62
CA GLU A 457 -20.56 3.31 -19.45
C GLU A 457 -22.08 3.19 -19.60
N ARG A 458 -22.71 4.05 -20.41
CA ARG A 458 -24.17 4.26 -20.44
C ARG A 458 -24.78 4.09 -21.82
N SER A 459 -24.07 3.46 -22.75
CA SER A 459 -24.59 3.10 -24.07
C SER A 459 -24.10 1.73 -24.51
N ALA A 460 -24.69 1.20 -25.58
CA ALA A 460 -24.19 -0.01 -26.26
C ALA A 460 -23.18 0.31 -27.38
N HIS A 461 -22.80 1.58 -27.53
CA HIS A 461 -22.00 2.10 -28.64
C HIS A 461 -20.59 2.47 -28.18
N VAL A 462 -19.68 2.59 -29.15
CA VAL A 462 -18.30 3.03 -28.92
C VAL A 462 -18.10 4.49 -29.31
N MET A 463 -18.75 4.98 -30.37
CA MET A 463 -18.52 6.32 -30.89
C MET A 463 -19.83 7.00 -31.28
N MET A 464 -19.99 8.27 -30.90
CA MET A 464 -21.10 9.14 -31.31
C MET A 464 -20.56 10.45 -31.87
N ILE A 465 -21.29 11.13 -32.76
CA ILE A 465 -20.78 12.36 -33.40
C ILE A 465 -21.82 13.47 -33.41
N GLY A 466 -21.33 14.72 -33.43
CA GLY A 466 -22.11 15.93 -33.64
C GLY A 466 -23.34 16.05 -32.73
N ASP A 467 -24.43 16.57 -33.28
CA ASP A 467 -25.68 16.83 -32.55
C ASP A 467 -26.25 15.58 -31.88
N GLY A 468 -26.09 14.40 -32.49
CA GLY A 468 -26.55 13.14 -31.89
C GLY A 468 -25.82 12.81 -30.59
N ALA A 469 -24.52 13.10 -30.52
CA ALA A 469 -23.76 12.97 -29.28
C ALA A 469 -24.21 13.98 -28.22
N GLU A 470 -24.64 15.18 -28.60
CA GLU A 470 -25.12 16.20 -27.66
C GLU A 470 -26.53 15.93 -27.14
N VAL A 471 -27.41 15.32 -27.96
CA VAL A 471 -28.69 14.79 -27.49
C VAL A 471 -28.44 13.75 -26.40
N PHE A 472 -27.54 12.80 -26.64
CA PHE A 472 -27.13 11.83 -25.63
C PHE A 472 -26.52 12.50 -24.40
N ALA A 473 -25.68 13.53 -24.58
CA ALA A 473 -25.10 14.30 -23.48
C ALA A 473 -26.18 14.90 -22.57
N GLN A 474 -27.23 15.48 -23.16
CA GLN A 474 -28.36 16.03 -22.44
C GLN A 474 -29.12 14.95 -21.66
N GLU A 475 -29.39 13.79 -22.27
CA GLU A 475 -30.06 12.66 -21.62
C GLU A 475 -29.26 12.11 -20.43
N GLN A 476 -27.93 12.09 -20.53
CA GLN A 476 -27.03 11.60 -19.48
C GLN A 476 -26.67 12.64 -18.41
N GLY A 477 -27.17 13.88 -18.56
CA GLY A 477 -26.88 14.99 -17.64
C GLY A 477 -25.44 15.50 -17.72
N VAL A 478 -24.78 15.36 -18.87
CA VAL A 478 -23.47 15.98 -19.12
C VAL A 478 -23.65 17.47 -19.40
N GLU A 479 -22.82 18.31 -18.77
CA GLU A 479 -22.93 19.77 -18.85
C GLU A 479 -22.73 20.29 -20.29
N LEU A 480 -23.75 20.96 -20.81
CA LEU A 480 -23.71 21.71 -22.06
C LEU A 480 -23.55 23.21 -21.74
N VAL A 481 -22.65 23.89 -22.46
CA VAL A 481 -22.33 25.31 -22.31
C VAL A 481 -22.65 26.08 -23.59
N ASP A 482 -22.70 27.41 -23.46
CA ASP A 482 -22.67 28.30 -24.62
C ASP A 482 -21.32 28.16 -25.33
N PRO A 483 -21.27 28.07 -26.67
CA PRO A 483 -20.02 27.95 -27.42
C PRO A 483 -18.98 29.05 -27.12
N ALA A 484 -19.41 30.23 -26.65
CA ALA A 484 -18.50 31.29 -26.22
C ALA A 484 -17.58 30.88 -25.06
N TRP A 485 -17.92 29.83 -24.29
CA TRP A 485 -17.05 29.25 -23.26
C TRP A 485 -15.71 28.78 -23.82
N PHE A 486 -15.72 28.17 -25.02
CA PHE A 486 -14.53 27.56 -25.60
C PHE A 486 -13.54 28.60 -26.14
N ARG A 487 -14.04 29.80 -26.45
CA ARG A 487 -13.27 30.87 -27.10
C ARG A 487 -12.21 31.45 -26.16
N THR A 488 -11.01 31.59 -26.70
CA THR A 488 -9.99 32.50 -26.16
C THR A 488 -9.51 33.45 -27.26
N GLU A 489 -9.10 34.65 -26.87
CA GLU A 489 -8.62 35.64 -27.83
C GLU A 489 -7.32 35.18 -28.51
N LYS A 490 -6.43 34.48 -27.78
CA LYS A 490 -5.21 33.88 -28.31
C LYS A 490 -5.50 32.95 -29.49
N ARG A 491 -6.47 32.03 -29.34
CA ARG A 491 -6.87 31.07 -30.39
C ARG A 491 -7.60 31.73 -31.54
N TRP A 492 -8.43 32.75 -31.25
CA TRP A 492 -9.10 33.51 -32.31
C TRP A 492 -8.09 34.22 -33.21
N GLN A 493 -7.10 34.90 -32.62
CA GLN A 493 -6.07 35.57 -33.37
C GLN A 493 -5.19 34.61 -34.18
N GLN A 494 -5.01 33.36 -33.72
CA GLN A 494 -4.35 32.30 -34.50
C GLN A 494 -5.14 31.99 -35.78
N LEU A 495 -6.47 31.83 -35.70
CA LEU A 495 -7.31 31.66 -36.90
C LEU A 495 -7.20 32.87 -37.84
N GLN A 496 -7.32 34.08 -37.32
CA GLN A 496 -7.26 35.30 -38.14
C GLN A 496 -5.91 35.47 -38.85
N ARG A 497 -4.80 35.05 -38.24
CA ARG A 497 -3.50 34.99 -38.92
C ARG A 497 -3.50 33.94 -40.02
N ARG A 498 -3.97 32.72 -39.73
CA ARG A 498 -4.01 31.62 -40.70
C ARG A 498 -4.86 31.94 -41.94
N LEU A 499 -6.04 32.53 -41.75
CA LEU A 499 -6.91 32.95 -42.86
C LEU A 499 -6.26 34.02 -43.74
N ARG A 500 -5.54 34.97 -43.15
CA ARG A 500 -4.79 36.01 -43.89
C ARG A 500 -3.63 35.41 -44.69
N GLU A 501 -2.86 34.51 -44.08
CA GLU A 501 -1.79 33.79 -44.76
C GLU A 501 -2.32 33.02 -45.98
N ASN A 502 -3.40 32.25 -45.79
CA ASN A 502 -4.05 31.47 -46.87
C ASN A 502 -4.61 32.37 -47.99
N ALA A 503 -5.19 33.53 -47.65
CA ALA A 503 -5.73 34.47 -48.63
C ALA A 503 -4.64 35.21 -49.42
N SER A 504 -3.46 35.43 -48.83
CA SER A 504 -2.36 36.17 -49.46
C SER A 504 -1.64 35.38 -50.56
N GLY A 505 -1.89 34.07 -50.70
CA GLY A 505 -1.20 33.22 -51.66
C GLY A 505 0.31 33.16 -51.44
N ALA A 506 0.81 33.63 -50.28
CA ALA A 506 2.21 33.50 -49.90
C ALA A 506 2.58 32.01 -50.01
N ALA A 507 3.44 31.69 -50.96
CA ALA A 507 4.02 30.37 -51.05
C ALA A 507 4.62 30.07 -49.69
N LEU A 508 4.15 28.98 -49.07
CA LEU A 508 4.74 28.42 -47.86
C LEU A 508 6.26 28.43 -48.06
N ASP A 509 6.97 29.09 -47.16
CA ASP A 509 8.42 28.96 -47.14
C ASP A 509 8.73 27.46 -47.07
N PRO A 510 9.52 26.88 -47.99
CA PRO A 510 9.89 25.47 -47.94
C PRO A 510 10.60 25.08 -46.63
N THR A 511 11.03 26.06 -45.84
CA THR A 511 11.60 25.89 -44.50
C THR A 511 10.58 25.93 -43.35
N GLU A 512 9.31 26.26 -43.62
CA GLU A 512 8.23 26.12 -42.65
C GLU A 512 7.91 24.64 -42.43
N ARG A 513 8.32 24.13 -41.27
CA ARG A 513 8.04 22.76 -40.84
C ARG A 513 6.52 22.52 -40.72
N PRO A 514 6.02 21.33 -41.09
CA PRO A 514 4.59 20.98 -40.99
C PRO A 514 3.95 21.21 -39.60
N GLY A 515 4.74 21.19 -38.52
CA GLY A 515 4.31 21.44 -37.13
C GLY A 515 3.61 22.77 -36.85
N ARG A 516 3.65 23.76 -37.75
CA ARG A 516 2.90 25.03 -37.60
C ARG A 516 1.37 24.89 -37.77
N ARG A 517 0.86 23.73 -38.20
CA ARG A 517 -0.53 23.58 -38.66
C ARG A 517 -1.51 23.02 -37.64
N TYR A 518 -1.03 22.44 -36.54
CA TYR A 518 -1.88 21.90 -35.48
C TYR A 518 -1.36 22.36 -34.11
N THR A 519 -2.27 22.47 -33.14
CA THR A 519 -1.90 22.78 -31.75
C THR A 519 -2.18 21.55 -30.91
N GLY A 520 -1.29 21.25 -29.97
CA GLY A 520 -1.26 19.96 -29.29
C GLY A 520 -2.54 19.58 -28.54
N THR A 521 -3.03 18.37 -28.85
CA THR A 521 -4.07 17.60 -28.14
C THR A 521 -3.67 17.30 -26.69
N VAL A 522 -4.64 17.15 -25.77
CA VAL A 522 -4.39 16.73 -24.38
C VAL A 522 -4.72 15.27 -24.16
N GLY A 523 -4.10 14.63 -23.16
CA GLY A 523 -4.31 13.22 -22.91
C GLY A 523 -3.72 12.72 -21.61
N ALA A 524 -4.16 11.53 -21.19
CA ALA A 524 -3.72 10.88 -19.97
C ALA A 524 -3.72 9.35 -20.12
N VAL A 525 -2.76 8.71 -19.44
CA VAL A 525 -2.71 7.26 -19.25
C VAL A 525 -2.47 6.96 -17.77
N ALA A 526 -3.18 5.97 -17.23
CA ALA A 526 -3.09 5.62 -15.82
C ALA A 526 -3.03 4.10 -15.61
N LEU A 527 -2.30 3.71 -14.56
CA LEU A 527 -2.24 2.37 -13.98
C LEU A 527 -2.79 2.49 -12.57
N ASP A 528 -3.89 1.79 -12.27
CA ASP A 528 -4.48 1.80 -10.95
C ASP A 528 -3.89 0.74 -10.02
N ALA A 529 -4.28 0.80 -8.74
CA ALA A 529 -3.80 -0.11 -7.71
C ALA A 529 -4.19 -1.59 -7.94
N SER A 530 -5.17 -1.85 -8.82
CA SER A 530 -5.56 -3.21 -9.20
C SER A 530 -4.67 -3.78 -10.32
N GLY A 531 -3.81 -2.95 -10.90
CA GLY A 531 -3.00 -3.26 -12.07
C GLY A 531 -3.73 -3.03 -13.40
N ALA A 532 -4.90 -2.37 -13.39
CA ALA A 532 -5.64 -2.07 -14.61
C ALA A 532 -5.17 -0.74 -15.23
N LEU A 533 -5.12 -0.73 -16.56
CA LEU A 533 -4.69 0.41 -17.36
C LEU A 533 -5.89 1.14 -17.98
N ALA A 534 -5.77 2.45 -18.18
CA ALA A 534 -6.71 3.22 -18.99
C ALA A 534 -5.97 4.31 -19.79
N ALA A 535 -6.56 4.71 -20.91
CA ALA A 535 -6.08 5.82 -21.73
C ALA A 535 -7.24 6.73 -22.13
N GLY A 536 -6.97 8.02 -22.29
CA GLY A 536 -7.92 8.98 -22.83
C GLY A 536 -7.22 10.16 -23.49
N THR A 537 -7.90 10.75 -24.47
CA THR A 537 -7.38 11.84 -25.31
C THR A 537 -8.52 12.81 -25.65
N SER A 538 -8.27 14.12 -25.64
CA SER A 538 -9.25 15.17 -25.96
C SER A 538 -8.62 16.33 -26.73
N THR A 539 -9.33 16.89 -27.71
CA THR A 539 -8.77 17.92 -28.61
C THR A 539 -9.82 18.86 -29.19
N GLY A 540 -9.41 20.09 -29.52
CA GLY A 540 -10.12 20.98 -30.46
C GLY A 540 -9.81 20.70 -31.93
N GLY A 541 -8.87 19.81 -32.23
CA GLY A 541 -8.39 19.51 -33.58
C GLY A 541 -7.31 20.49 -34.03
N MET A 542 -7.36 20.92 -35.29
CA MET A 542 -6.37 21.83 -35.88
C MET A 542 -7.00 23.17 -36.27
N THR A 543 -6.23 24.26 -36.14
CA THR A 543 -6.66 25.60 -36.56
C THR A 543 -6.99 25.59 -38.06
N ASP A 544 -8.11 26.24 -38.43
CA ASP A 544 -8.59 26.31 -39.82
C ASP A 544 -9.02 24.96 -40.40
N LYS A 545 -9.38 23.98 -39.54
CA LYS A 545 -9.99 22.72 -40.00
C LYS A 545 -11.33 22.97 -40.70
N ARG A 546 -11.63 22.17 -41.72
CA ARG A 546 -12.83 22.31 -42.57
C ARG A 546 -13.74 21.09 -42.48
N TYR A 547 -15.01 21.31 -42.83
CA TYR A 547 -15.99 20.27 -43.19
C TYR A 547 -16.25 19.19 -42.12
N GLY A 548 -16.07 19.52 -40.84
CA GLY A 548 -16.18 18.54 -39.75
C GLY A 548 -15.02 17.55 -39.68
N ARG A 549 -13.80 17.96 -40.07
CA ARG A 549 -12.58 17.14 -39.98
C ARG A 549 -12.43 16.53 -38.58
N VAL A 550 -12.29 15.21 -38.56
CA VAL A 550 -12.02 14.41 -37.37
C VAL A 550 -10.55 13.99 -37.36
N GLY A 551 -9.87 14.22 -36.23
CA GLY A 551 -8.48 13.80 -36.02
C GLY A 551 -8.34 12.40 -35.44
N ASP A 552 -7.17 12.12 -34.89
CA ASP A 552 -6.81 10.84 -34.25
C ASP A 552 -7.43 10.65 -32.87
N ALA A 553 -7.65 11.75 -32.12
CA ALA A 553 -8.08 11.71 -30.73
C ALA A 553 -9.36 10.89 -30.45
N PRO A 554 -10.42 10.91 -31.26
CA PRO A 554 -11.61 10.09 -31.01
C PRO A 554 -11.53 8.69 -31.65
N ILE A 555 -10.47 8.39 -32.41
CA ILE A 555 -10.31 7.13 -33.13
C ILE A 555 -9.51 6.15 -32.28
N ILE A 556 -10.21 5.15 -31.74
CA ILE A 556 -9.59 4.08 -30.95
C ILE A 556 -8.56 3.33 -31.81
N GLY A 557 -7.33 3.25 -31.30
CA GLY A 557 -6.17 2.68 -31.99
C GLY A 557 -5.30 3.70 -32.72
N ALA A 558 -5.78 4.93 -32.96
CA ALA A 558 -4.97 6.00 -33.54
C ALA A 558 -4.40 6.92 -32.45
N GLY A 559 -5.24 7.75 -31.83
CA GLY A 559 -4.85 8.69 -30.77
C GLY A 559 -4.98 8.11 -29.36
N THR A 560 -5.87 7.14 -29.15
CA THR A 560 -6.11 6.51 -27.83
C THR A 560 -6.16 5.00 -27.96
N TYR A 561 -5.42 4.28 -27.12
CA TYR A 561 -5.57 2.84 -27.01
C TYR A 561 -5.16 2.34 -25.63
N ALA A 562 -5.88 1.34 -25.09
CA ALA A 562 -5.51 0.66 -23.86
C ALA A 562 -5.87 -0.83 -23.93
N ASN A 563 -4.99 -1.67 -23.38
CA ASN A 563 -5.26 -3.07 -23.08
C ASN A 563 -4.59 -3.47 -21.75
N ASP A 564 -4.54 -4.77 -21.47
CA ASP A 564 -3.94 -5.38 -20.28
C ASP A 564 -2.41 -5.21 -20.18
N LEU A 565 -1.74 -4.80 -21.27
CA LEU A 565 -0.29 -4.65 -21.35
C LEU A 565 0.16 -3.19 -21.42
N CYS A 566 -0.62 -2.34 -22.11
CA CYS A 566 -0.17 -1.05 -22.60
C CYS A 566 -1.34 -0.06 -22.71
N ALA A 567 -1.10 1.19 -22.31
CA ALA A 567 -1.97 2.34 -22.52
C ALA A 567 -1.21 3.46 -23.23
N VAL A 568 -1.82 4.07 -24.25
CA VAL A 568 -1.23 5.11 -25.09
C VAL A 568 -2.23 6.23 -25.31
N SER A 569 -1.73 7.46 -25.21
CA SER A 569 -2.40 8.68 -25.66
C SER A 569 -1.43 9.50 -26.53
N GLY A 570 -1.89 9.86 -27.72
CA GLY A 570 -1.10 10.51 -28.77
C GLY A 570 -1.45 12.00 -28.95
N THR A 571 -0.50 12.76 -29.47
CA THR A 571 -0.67 14.18 -29.79
C THR A 571 0.20 14.59 -30.97
N GLY A 572 -0.40 15.05 -32.05
CA GLY A 572 0.36 15.39 -33.25
C GLY A 572 -0.51 15.72 -34.44
N TRP A 573 0.07 15.58 -35.63
CA TRP A 573 -0.68 15.69 -36.86
C TRP A 573 -1.55 14.46 -37.09
N GLY A 574 -2.80 14.54 -36.65
CA GLY A 574 -3.73 13.40 -36.55
C GLY A 574 -3.89 12.52 -37.79
N GLU A 575 -3.80 13.07 -39.00
CA GLU A 575 -3.86 12.29 -40.25
C GLU A 575 -2.80 11.19 -40.30
N TYR A 576 -1.60 11.44 -39.76
CA TYR A 576 -0.52 10.46 -39.72
C TYR A 576 -0.73 9.40 -38.65
N TYR A 577 -1.28 9.80 -37.50
CA TYR A 577 -1.61 8.87 -36.40
C TYR A 577 -2.71 7.90 -36.80
N ILE A 578 -3.70 8.36 -37.58
CA ILE A 578 -4.73 7.49 -38.17
C ILE A 578 -4.09 6.52 -39.17
N ARG A 579 -3.24 7.02 -40.07
CA ARG A 579 -2.62 6.21 -41.14
C ARG A 579 -1.70 5.10 -40.62
N THR A 580 -1.04 5.31 -39.49
CA THR A 580 -0.16 4.32 -38.86
C THR A 580 -0.83 3.52 -37.75
N ALA A 581 -2.10 3.83 -37.41
CA ALA A 581 -2.76 3.32 -36.22
C ALA A 581 -1.86 3.44 -34.97
N ALA A 582 -1.29 4.64 -34.78
CA ALA A 582 -0.09 4.86 -33.94
C ALA A 582 -0.21 4.28 -32.53
N ALA A 583 -1.30 4.56 -31.81
CA ALA A 583 -1.50 4.06 -30.45
C ALA A 583 -1.59 2.53 -30.39
N HIS A 584 -2.29 1.91 -31.34
CA HIS A 584 -2.35 0.46 -31.44
C HIS A 584 -0.99 -0.14 -31.82
N GLU A 585 -0.27 0.45 -32.77
CA GLU A 585 1.03 -0.03 -33.24
C GLU A 585 2.05 -0.02 -32.10
N ILE A 586 2.12 1.04 -31.30
CA ILE A 586 2.99 1.09 -30.11
C ILE A 586 2.69 -0.10 -29.17
N CYS A 587 1.42 -0.35 -28.84
CA CYS A 587 1.05 -1.47 -28.00
C CYS A 587 1.27 -2.84 -28.69
N ALA A 588 1.15 -2.92 -30.01
CA ALA A 588 1.44 -4.13 -30.79
C ALA A 588 2.92 -4.46 -30.74
N ARG A 589 3.81 -3.46 -30.86
CA ARG A 589 5.26 -3.64 -30.71
C ARG A 589 5.63 -4.10 -29.30
N MET A 590 5.08 -3.49 -28.26
CA MET A 590 5.28 -3.97 -26.88
C MET A 590 4.82 -5.43 -26.71
N ARG A 591 3.70 -5.80 -27.35
CA ARG A 591 3.15 -7.15 -27.28
C ARG A 591 4.00 -8.19 -28.03
N TYR A 592 4.34 -7.91 -29.27
CA TYR A 592 4.95 -8.88 -30.19
C TYR A 592 6.48 -8.85 -30.15
N LEU A 593 7.08 -7.67 -29.99
CA LEU A 593 8.54 -7.47 -29.96
C LEU A 593 9.10 -7.36 -28.53
N LYS A 594 8.24 -7.31 -27.51
CA LYS A 594 8.63 -7.17 -26.09
C LYS A 594 9.43 -5.91 -25.80
N GLU A 595 9.27 -4.88 -26.63
CA GLU A 595 9.88 -3.57 -26.43
C GLU A 595 9.30 -2.89 -25.18
N GLY A 596 10.15 -2.09 -24.50
CA GLY A 596 9.68 -1.18 -23.45
C GLY A 596 8.90 0.00 -24.02
N PRO A 597 8.16 0.74 -23.17
CA PRO A 597 7.28 1.83 -23.61
C PRO A 597 8.04 2.92 -24.37
N GLU A 598 9.25 3.28 -23.94
CA GLU A 598 10.08 4.27 -24.62
C GLU A 598 10.54 3.79 -26.01
N ALA A 599 11.04 2.57 -26.13
CA ALA A 599 11.54 2.03 -27.40
C ALA A 599 10.43 1.87 -28.44
N ALA A 600 9.29 1.29 -28.03
CA ALA A 600 8.12 1.14 -28.89
C ALA A 600 7.56 2.50 -29.33
N GLY A 601 7.49 3.43 -28.38
CA GLY A 601 7.10 4.82 -28.62
C GLY A 601 8.00 5.53 -29.62
N GLN A 602 9.32 5.47 -29.45
CA GLN A 602 10.29 6.08 -30.37
C GLN A 602 10.20 5.48 -31.78
N ALA A 603 10.01 4.18 -31.92
CA ALA A 603 9.91 3.53 -33.22
C ALA A 603 8.73 4.07 -34.05
N VAL A 604 7.58 4.33 -33.43
CA VAL A 604 6.39 4.84 -34.14
C VAL A 604 6.43 6.36 -34.24
N ILE A 605 6.61 7.05 -33.11
CA ILE A 605 6.51 8.51 -33.03
C ILE A 605 7.73 9.19 -33.63
N ASN A 606 8.96 8.71 -33.38
CA ASN A 606 10.17 9.40 -33.80
C ASN A 606 10.75 8.88 -35.12
N VAL A 607 10.28 7.73 -35.63
CA VAL A 607 10.79 7.14 -36.87
C VAL A 607 9.70 7.02 -37.93
N GLU A 608 8.65 6.22 -37.69
CA GLU A 608 7.63 5.93 -38.71
C GLU A 608 6.81 7.16 -39.11
N ILE A 609 6.27 7.91 -38.14
CA ILE A 609 5.46 9.10 -38.42
C ILE A 609 6.26 10.19 -39.18
N PRO A 610 7.49 10.54 -38.76
CA PRO A 610 8.36 11.45 -39.52
C PRO A 610 8.70 10.97 -40.92
N ALA A 611 8.89 9.66 -41.13
CA ALA A 611 9.17 9.11 -42.46
C ALA A 611 8.00 9.33 -43.44
N LEU A 612 6.78 9.49 -42.93
CA LEU A 612 5.60 9.85 -43.72
C LEU A 612 5.41 11.38 -43.87
N GLY A 613 6.13 12.18 -43.10
CA GLY A 613 6.04 13.64 -43.07
C GLY A 613 5.18 14.21 -41.93
N GLY A 614 4.80 13.39 -40.95
CA GLY A 614 4.09 13.83 -39.75
C GLY A 614 5.02 14.11 -38.57
N ASP A 615 4.48 14.72 -37.53
CA ASP A 615 5.15 15.08 -36.29
C ASP A 615 4.19 15.01 -35.09
N GLY A 616 4.76 15.03 -33.87
CA GLY A 616 4.01 14.98 -32.62
C GLY A 616 4.76 14.31 -31.46
N GLY A 617 4.00 13.65 -30.60
CA GLY A 617 4.41 12.97 -29.38
C GLY A 617 3.37 11.98 -28.88
N ALA A 618 3.73 11.20 -27.88
CA ALA A 618 2.81 10.33 -27.15
C ALA A 618 3.25 10.16 -25.70
N ILE A 619 2.31 9.71 -24.88
CA ILE A 619 2.59 9.11 -23.58
C ILE A 619 2.22 7.63 -23.64
N VAL A 620 3.11 6.78 -23.12
CA VAL A 620 2.99 5.33 -23.16
C VAL A 620 3.19 4.79 -21.75
N MET A 621 2.29 3.94 -21.28
CA MET A 621 2.39 3.30 -19.96
C MET A 621 2.27 1.79 -20.11
N ALA A 622 3.23 1.07 -19.53
CA ALA A 622 3.23 -0.38 -19.44
C ALA A 622 2.51 -0.86 -18.17
N ALA A 623 2.03 -2.11 -18.19
CA ALA A 623 1.39 -2.74 -17.03
C ALA A 623 2.30 -2.92 -15.80
N ASP A 624 3.62 -2.74 -15.96
CA ASP A 624 4.60 -2.72 -14.86
C ASP A 624 4.86 -1.31 -14.30
N GLY A 625 4.15 -0.30 -14.79
CA GLY A 625 4.27 1.10 -14.36
C GLY A 625 5.40 1.88 -15.02
N ARG A 626 6.19 1.28 -15.93
CA ARG A 626 7.15 2.03 -16.75
C ARG A 626 6.41 2.98 -17.70
N ILE A 627 7.00 4.15 -17.90
CA ILE A 627 6.46 5.22 -18.74
C ILE A 627 7.44 5.52 -19.87
N GLY A 628 6.92 5.75 -21.07
CA GLY A 628 7.63 6.33 -22.22
C GLY A 628 6.96 7.65 -22.62
N LEU A 629 7.77 8.64 -23.00
CA LEU A 629 7.29 9.98 -23.38
C LEU A 629 7.92 10.42 -24.72
N PRO A 630 7.80 9.64 -25.80
CA PRO A 630 8.42 9.97 -27.09
C PRO A 630 7.80 11.22 -27.72
N PHE A 631 8.61 12.08 -28.33
CA PHE A 631 8.15 13.17 -29.20
C PHE A 631 9.28 13.64 -30.12
N ASN A 632 8.91 14.21 -31.27
CA ASN A 632 9.84 14.66 -32.32
C ASN A 632 9.72 16.17 -32.63
N THR A 633 8.96 16.90 -31.81
CA THR A 633 8.77 18.36 -31.88
C THR A 633 9.72 19.08 -30.90
N GLU A 634 9.81 20.42 -30.97
CA GLU A 634 10.66 21.21 -30.07
C GLU A 634 10.25 21.04 -28.59
N GLY A 635 8.95 20.91 -28.32
CA GLY A 635 8.40 20.66 -27.01
C GLY A 635 7.06 19.94 -27.03
N MET A 636 6.81 19.22 -25.94
CA MET A 636 5.56 18.58 -25.58
C MET A 636 5.31 18.83 -24.09
N PHE A 637 4.22 19.53 -23.77
CA PHE A 637 3.72 19.66 -22.40
C PHE A 637 3.48 18.25 -21.85
N ARG A 638 4.22 17.83 -20.83
CA ARG A 638 4.16 16.46 -20.33
C ARG A 638 4.45 16.39 -18.84
N GLY A 639 3.94 15.33 -18.20
CA GLY A 639 4.29 15.06 -16.82
C GLY A 639 3.78 13.71 -16.35
N TRP A 640 4.24 13.32 -15.17
CA TRP A 640 3.79 12.12 -14.48
C TRP A 640 3.77 12.33 -12.97
N ILE A 641 2.98 11.53 -12.27
CA ILE A 641 2.90 11.48 -10.82
C ILE A 641 2.88 10.03 -10.36
N GLY A 642 3.68 9.75 -9.33
CA GLY A 642 3.77 8.44 -8.70
C GLY A 642 3.07 8.43 -7.36
N GLU A 643 3.30 7.35 -6.62
CA GLU A 643 2.70 7.14 -5.30
C GLU A 643 3.17 8.13 -4.24
N ASP A 644 4.36 8.70 -4.43
CA ASP A 644 4.90 9.80 -3.62
C ASP A 644 4.05 11.08 -3.68
N GLY A 645 3.10 11.16 -4.62
CA GLY A 645 2.23 12.31 -4.81
C GLY A 645 2.98 13.54 -5.32
N VAL A 646 4.20 13.38 -5.84
CA VAL A 646 5.02 14.47 -6.36
C VAL A 646 4.80 14.58 -7.88
N PRO A 647 4.23 15.70 -8.38
CA PRO A 647 4.06 15.89 -9.81
C PRO A 647 5.39 16.30 -10.47
N HIS A 648 5.80 15.56 -11.48
CA HIS A 648 6.97 15.85 -12.31
C HIS A 648 6.50 16.35 -13.68
N VAL A 649 6.90 17.56 -14.11
CA VAL A 649 6.43 18.18 -15.35
C VAL A 649 7.59 18.78 -16.15
N ALA A 650 7.49 18.73 -17.48
CA ALA A 650 8.46 19.30 -18.42
C ALA A 650 7.77 19.74 -19.71
N ILE A 651 8.44 20.59 -20.50
CA ILE A 651 7.89 21.08 -21.78
C ILE A 651 8.83 20.71 -22.92
N TYR A 652 10.11 21.07 -22.84
CA TYR A 652 11.01 20.99 -23.99
C TYR A 652 11.83 19.70 -24.01
N ALA A 653 12.42 19.38 -25.17
CA ALA A 653 13.28 18.20 -25.36
C ALA A 653 14.50 18.16 -24.42
N GLY A 654 15.08 19.32 -24.10
CA GLY A 654 16.22 19.43 -23.18
C GLY A 654 15.87 19.53 -21.70
N ASP A 655 14.57 19.58 -21.34
CA ASP A 655 14.15 19.69 -19.94
C ASP A 655 14.36 18.35 -19.24
N ALA A 656 15.03 18.37 -18.07
CA ALA A 656 15.21 17.19 -17.26
C ALA A 656 13.86 16.71 -16.70
N LEU A 657 13.50 15.47 -17.02
CA LEU A 657 12.33 14.79 -16.45
C LEU A 657 12.74 13.36 -16.12
N ALA A 658 13.10 13.12 -14.85
CA ALA A 658 13.41 11.77 -14.40
C ALA A 658 12.16 10.89 -14.56
N LEU A 659 12.31 9.78 -15.28
CA LEU A 659 11.25 8.78 -15.42
C LEU A 659 11.32 7.81 -14.24
N PRO A 660 10.19 7.24 -13.81
CA PRO A 660 10.21 6.25 -12.77
C PRO A 660 10.96 5.01 -13.23
N THR A 661 11.92 4.56 -12.42
CA THR A 661 12.55 3.26 -12.60
C THR A 661 11.60 2.16 -12.14
N SER A 662 11.67 0.99 -12.79
CA SER A 662 10.99 -0.22 -12.32
C SER A 662 11.30 -0.47 -10.85
N SER A 663 10.29 -0.84 -10.06
CA SER A 663 10.45 -1.32 -8.68
C SER A 663 10.79 -2.82 -8.60
N ALA A 664 10.99 -3.50 -9.73
CA ALA A 664 11.42 -4.89 -9.77
C ALA A 664 12.95 -5.01 -9.86
N PRO A 665 13.61 -5.83 -9.02
CA PRO A 665 14.95 -6.36 -9.31
C PRO A 665 14.94 -7.32 -10.51
#